data_AF-A0A4R5FJH6-F1
#
_entry.id   AF-A0A4R5FJH6-F1
#
_cell.length_a   1.000
_cell.length_b   1.000
_cell.length_c   1.000
_cell.angle_alpha   90.00
_cell.angle_beta   90.00
_cell.angle_gamma   90.00
#
_symmetry.space_group_name_H-M   'P 1'
#
loop_
_entity.id
_entity.type
_entity.pdbx_description
1 polymer ?
#
loop_
_entity_poly.entity_id
_entity_poly.type
_entity_poly.pdbx_seq_one_letter_code
_entity_poly.pdbx_strand_id
1 'polypeptide(L)'
;MKKKVLLLLFSSLFITSCGTRRGHTDDHIGTGVQLPAGTSIDEAGITTIPVPVIFHVLYKNDKENVSDDAIKAMLTSLQKDFKGESTLLYPAERPKDAAYNRTDTKFRFGKAEVLPDGTRTNGIIRKKTATGIFRYQKRKAFAESPPYDPYKYLNVYICETNTGAYTPVETANHGIVIHYDNVNYESKTLTHETGHWLGLRHIFEGGCNNSDGIDDTKAQKKFFGDKKYPYVSCTDATMVTNFMGYNASRDFFTEGQAKEMRQNALKYMTLPELRKDVNIIKREKYNVNGDVLKLMTADKTSKEYGTYAEDILKKYTGCQQVKTADLIRKFSQSTQKLEKGLDVEVQQPEPANSFNWQAAVINELSLIIAKQFEKEMFHLALNRFFKDVIEPDNDNSSKIVQANSFYALFPKTTEHIRKIYESGNSYTGLDIAAVQLLIKNDLKELPILFREKPELLFPKINDYPKVKDMLTLGDIIVSSSAQGYNLQSILNKVSAKRYTSPKLNEITSIAAILSNALLPTAPNDTFWLDPITQLDPESKEDRVRNTYELLYQQLSCFPELKTHLDSLEELERKREIQELLLFVRKLNDSYSFIKSKGYKLETFQDQLAYVKLINDSFYELFHTIYKNKKLNEIYELNEKIIRTSAACISIFEALTLKEYPTAISQIVTDFGTLMQEDHTEYKLLLVAAQIAGDKDGTQIKNILKTYIEPIGTSSQKRIAPFNISVNSYAGITGGYESIKNNSSEDSYYAGITAPIGISLSFMPRRLGSVSLFLELIDLGSLVNTRFKGDNTTYAELRFEHFLTPGVGLFYNFNKTPITIGAKYNYISNLREIEYTNDTTTVPEGIKDVSRLSFSILIDIPLLTLYSKSKK
;
A
#
# COMPACT_ATOMS: atom_id res chain seq x y z
N MET A 1 -25.38 -15.97 10.81
CA MET A 1 -24.68 -14.66 10.85
C MET A 1 -23.24 -14.68 10.32
N LYS A 2 -22.38 -15.67 10.65
CA LYS A 2 -20.92 -15.64 10.33
C LYS A 2 -20.52 -15.26 8.88
N LYS A 3 -21.24 -15.72 7.83
CA LYS A 3 -20.86 -15.43 6.41
C LYS A 3 -20.91 -13.95 5.99
N LYS A 4 -21.58 -13.03 6.72
CA LYS A 4 -21.55 -11.58 6.38
C LYS A 4 -20.29 -10.84 6.88
N VAL A 5 -19.58 -11.37 7.86
CA VAL A 5 -18.41 -10.68 8.47
C VAL A 5 -17.17 -10.79 7.59
N LEU A 6 -17.01 -11.91 6.85
CA LEU A 6 -15.85 -12.13 5.97
C LEU A 6 -15.86 -11.18 4.76
N LEU A 7 -17.05 -10.93 4.18
CA LEU A 7 -17.23 -9.96 3.10
C LEU A 7 -16.94 -8.52 3.56
N LEU A 8 -17.31 -8.21 4.81
CA LEU A 8 -17.09 -6.89 5.40
C LEU A 8 -15.61 -6.55 5.55
N LEU A 9 -14.75 -7.51 5.92
CA LEU A 9 -13.31 -7.29 6.07
C LEU A 9 -12.66 -6.86 4.75
N PHE A 10 -12.90 -7.56 3.65
CA PHE A 10 -12.41 -7.12 2.32
C PHE A 10 -12.99 -5.77 1.89
N SER A 11 -14.28 -5.51 2.13
CA SER A 11 -14.87 -4.20 1.80
C SER A 11 -14.31 -3.04 2.65
N SER A 12 -13.78 -3.32 3.84
CA SER A 12 -13.27 -2.30 4.77
C SER A 12 -11.92 -1.70 4.38
N LEU A 13 -11.27 -2.22 3.32
CA LEU A 13 -10.15 -1.57 2.64
C LEU A 13 -10.59 -0.61 1.50
N PHE A 14 -11.88 -0.40 1.26
CA PHE A 14 -12.38 0.38 0.11
C PHE A 14 -13.33 1.54 0.50
N ILE A 15 -12.97 2.33 1.51
CA ILE A 15 -13.72 3.56 1.89
C ILE A 15 -12.78 4.75 1.96
N THR A 16 -12.75 5.57 0.91
CA THR A 16 -12.00 6.82 0.90
C THR A 16 -12.69 7.89 1.74
N SER A 17 -11.94 8.48 2.69
CA SER A 17 -12.33 9.71 3.37
C SER A 17 -11.45 10.85 2.86
N CYS A 18 -12.05 11.84 2.19
CA CYS A 18 -11.33 13.01 1.70
C CYS A 18 -11.93 14.28 2.32
N GLY A 19 -11.25 14.80 3.33
CA GLY A 19 -11.63 16.00 4.07
C GLY A 19 -10.64 17.14 3.86
N THR A 20 -11.05 18.13 3.07
CA THR A 20 -10.62 19.54 3.10
C THR A 20 -9.24 19.92 3.66
N ARG A 21 -8.40 20.54 2.80
CA ARG A 21 -7.66 21.75 3.20
C ARG A 21 -7.96 22.87 2.22
N ARG A 22 -8.06 24.10 2.74
CA ARG A 22 -8.00 25.33 1.95
C ARG A 22 -6.54 25.72 1.76
N GLY A 23 -6.21 26.33 0.63
CA GLY A 23 -4.89 26.91 0.41
C GLY A 23 -4.70 28.26 1.10
N HIS A 24 -3.44 28.67 1.17
CA HIS A 24 -3.03 30.08 1.20
C HIS A 24 -2.03 30.28 0.05
N THR A 25 -1.82 31.53 -0.36
CA THR A 25 -0.94 31.88 -1.50
C THR A 25 0.54 31.88 -1.10
N ASP A 26 1.43 31.76 -2.08
CA ASP A 26 2.25 32.89 -2.54
C ASP A 26 3.08 32.49 -3.79
N ASP A 27 3.76 33.46 -4.42
CA ASP A 27 4.20 33.42 -5.81
C ASP A 27 5.65 32.93 -6.05
N HIS A 28 5.85 32.31 -7.24
CA HIS A 28 7.12 32.03 -7.93
C HIS A 28 8.08 31.05 -7.19
N ILE A 29 8.81 30.13 -7.83
CA ILE A 29 9.59 30.21 -9.07
C ILE A 29 9.30 29.00 -9.98
N GLY A 30 9.41 29.18 -11.31
CA GLY A 30 9.07 28.13 -12.28
C GLY A 30 10.24 27.25 -12.73
N THR A 31 10.08 25.93 -12.60
CA THR A 31 10.68 24.92 -13.48
C THR A 31 9.60 23.95 -13.94
N GLY A 32 9.05 24.17 -15.14
CA GLY A 32 8.02 23.31 -15.70
C GLY A 32 8.60 21.96 -16.09
N VAL A 33 8.29 20.90 -15.32
CA VAL A 33 8.61 19.52 -15.72
C VAL A 33 7.72 19.14 -16.90
N GLN A 34 8.26 19.31 -18.10
CA GLN A 34 7.57 18.95 -19.33
C GLN A 34 7.52 17.41 -19.44
N LEU A 35 6.31 16.86 -19.30
CA LEU A 35 6.08 15.42 -19.40
C LEU A 35 6.51 14.91 -20.79
N PRO A 36 7.15 13.72 -20.88
CA PRO A 36 7.48 13.11 -22.17
C PRO A 36 6.21 12.81 -22.97
N ALA A 37 6.33 12.81 -24.30
CA ALA A 37 5.20 12.66 -25.20
C ALA A 37 4.45 11.35 -24.96
N GLY A 38 3.21 11.45 -24.46
CA GLY A 38 2.34 10.30 -24.23
C GLY A 38 1.94 9.62 -25.54
N THR A 39 1.94 8.28 -25.54
CA THR A 39 1.61 7.44 -26.70
C THR A 39 0.29 7.86 -27.35
N SER A 40 0.27 7.97 -28.68
CA SER A 40 -0.95 8.35 -29.39
C SER A 40 -1.95 7.19 -29.45
N ILE A 41 -3.22 7.54 -29.67
CA ILE A 41 -4.33 6.59 -29.51
C ILE A 41 -4.53 5.76 -30.78
N ASP A 42 -3.97 6.24 -31.87
CA ASP A 42 -3.91 5.56 -33.16
C ASP A 42 -2.82 4.48 -33.14
N GLU A 43 -1.68 4.71 -32.46
CA GLU A 43 -0.72 3.65 -32.08
C GLU A 43 -1.33 2.63 -31.09
N ALA A 44 -2.26 3.06 -30.23
CA ALA A 44 -2.91 2.17 -29.26
C ALA A 44 -3.91 1.18 -29.91
N GLY A 45 -4.27 1.35 -31.18
CA GLY A 45 -5.21 0.49 -31.92
C GLY A 45 -6.68 0.67 -31.54
N ILE A 46 -7.03 1.75 -30.84
CA ILE A 46 -8.40 2.01 -30.35
C ILE A 46 -9.16 2.86 -31.36
N THR A 47 -9.88 2.19 -32.25
CA THR A 47 -10.64 2.84 -33.33
C THR A 47 -11.92 3.55 -32.86
N THR A 48 -12.50 3.15 -31.72
CA THR A 48 -13.63 3.82 -31.05
C THR A 48 -13.60 3.64 -29.54
N ILE A 49 -14.06 4.64 -28.80
CA ILE A 49 -14.15 4.68 -27.34
C ILE A 49 -15.62 4.53 -26.90
N PRO A 50 -16.04 3.41 -26.28
CA PRO A 50 -17.39 3.27 -25.76
C PRO A 50 -17.56 4.05 -24.44
N VAL A 51 -18.67 4.76 -24.27
CA VAL A 51 -19.01 5.51 -23.05
C VAL A 51 -20.41 5.14 -22.56
N PRO A 52 -20.52 4.30 -21.51
CA PRO A 52 -21.77 4.09 -20.78
C PRO A 52 -22.26 5.38 -20.12
N VAL A 53 -23.56 5.68 -20.25
CA VAL A 53 -24.21 6.87 -19.69
C VAL A 53 -25.26 6.46 -18.67
N ILE A 54 -25.26 7.12 -17.50
CA ILE A 54 -26.28 6.94 -16.44
C ILE A 54 -26.96 8.29 -16.20
N PHE A 55 -28.27 8.34 -16.38
CA PHE A 55 -29.08 9.52 -16.12
C PHE A 55 -29.69 9.47 -14.71
N HIS A 56 -29.44 10.50 -13.90
CA HIS A 56 -29.94 10.64 -12.53
C HIS A 56 -31.01 11.74 -12.49
N VAL A 57 -32.28 11.36 -12.63
CA VAL A 57 -33.43 12.29 -12.57
C VAL A 57 -33.79 12.51 -11.10
N LEU A 58 -33.47 13.69 -10.57
CA LEU A 58 -33.79 14.11 -9.21
C LEU A 58 -34.96 15.10 -9.26
N TYR A 59 -36.17 14.62 -8.96
CA TYR A 59 -37.42 15.34 -9.21
C TYR A 59 -38.26 15.56 -7.95
N LYS A 60 -38.83 16.75 -7.79
CA LYS A 60 -39.74 17.08 -6.69
C LYS A 60 -41.20 17.01 -7.12
N ASN A 61 -41.50 17.43 -8.34
CA ASN A 61 -42.81 17.37 -9.00
C ASN A 61 -42.72 16.64 -10.35
N ASP A 62 -43.85 16.48 -11.04
CA ASP A 62 -43.92 15.68 -12.26
C ASP A 62 -43.34 16.38 -13.51
N LYS A 63 -43.22 17.72 -13.50
CA LYS A 63 -42.53 18.50 -14.56
C LYS A 63 -41.02 18.24 -14.55
N GLU A 64 -40.44 18.10 -13.36
CA GLU A 64 -39.02 17.74 -13.17
C GLU A 64 -38.72 16.27 -13.53
N ASN A 65 -39.74 15.40 -13.57
CA ASN A 65 -39.60 13.97 -13.81
C ASN A 65 -39.56 13.62 -15.32
N VAL A 66 -38.67 14.28 -16.07
CA VAL A 66 -38.60 14.26 -17.55
C VAL A 66 -38.72 12.85 -18.17
N SER A 67 -39.40 12.71 -19.31
CA SER A 67 -39.70 11.38 -19.89
C SER A 67 -38.45 10.61 -20.36
N ASP A 68 -38.57 9.28 -20.42
CA ASP A 68 -37.53 8.41 -21.00
C ASP A 68 -37.25 8.76 -22.47
N ASP A 69 -38.26 9.21 -23.23
CA ASP A 69 -38.09 9.64 -24.62
C ASP A 69 -37.36 10.98 -24.75
N ALA A 70 -37.52 11.93 -23.82
CA ALA A 70 -36.73 13.17 -23.81
C ALA A 70 -35.24 12.87 -23.55
N ILE A 71 -34.95 11.99 -22.58
CA ILE A 71 -33.59 11.50 -22.30
C ILE A 71 -33.00 10.77 -23.52
N LYS A 72 -33.79 9.92 -24.17
CA LYS A 72 -33.41 9.17 -25.38
C LYS A 72 -33.11 10.11 -26.56
N ALA A 73 -33.95 11.11 -26.82
CA ALA A 73 -33.72 12.10 -27.88
C ALA A 73 -32.43 12.91 -27.64
N MET A 74 -32.20 13.34 -26.39
CA MET A 74 -30.98 14.04 -26.00
C MET A 74 -29.72 13.17 -26.18
N LEU A 75 -29.77 11.90 -25.78
CA LEU A 75 -28.69 10.93 -26.03
C LEU A 75 -28.47 10.67 -27.54
N THR A 76 -29.53 10.63 -28.35
CA THR A 76 -29.42 10.45 -29.80
C THR A 76 -28.83 11.68 -30.50
N SER A 77 -28.99 12.91 -29.99
CA SER A 77 -28.17 14.04 -30.48
C SER A 77 -26.71 13.85 -30.10
N LEU A 78 -26.39 13.57 -28.83
CA LEU A 78 -25.01 13.35 -28.38
C LEU A 78 -24.28 12.30 -29.24
N GLN A 79 -24.96 11.21 -29.59
CA GLN A 79 -24.46 10.16 -30.48
C GLN A 79 -24.16 10.63 -31.91
N LYS A 80 -24.94 11.57 -32.47
CA LYS A 80 -24.68 12.17 -33.79
C LYS A 80 -23.57 13.22 -33.71
N ASP A 81 -23.63 14.07 -32.69
CA ASP A 81 -22.72 15.20 -32.48
C ASP A 81 -21.27 14.71 -32.39
N PHE A 82 -21.00 13.71 -31.54
CA PHE A 82 -19.67 13.14 -31.36
C PHE A 82 -19.17 12.27 -32.54
N LYS A 83 -20.03 11.94 -33.52
CA LYS A 83 -19.62 11.35 -34.79
C LYS A 83 -19.36 12.37 -35.90
N GLY A 84 -19.65 13.66 -35.69
CA GLY A 84 -19.70 14.64 -36.77
C GLY A 84 -20.93 14.51 -37.68
N GLU A 85 -21.94 13.73 -37.30
CA GLU A 85 -23.21 13.54 -38.03
C GLU A 85 -24.25 14.65 -37.75
N SER A 86 -23.92 15.68 -36.97
CA SER A 86 -24.86 16.77 -36.69
C SER A 86 -25.12 17.66 -37.92
N THR A 87 -26.37 18.02 -38.14
CA THR A 87 -26.76 19.14 -38.98
C THR A 87 -26.79 20.44 -38.16
N LEU A 88 -26.70 21.59 -38.85
CA LEU A 88 -27.04 22.88 -38.26
C LEU A 88 -28.56 22.99 -38.11
N LEU A 89 -29.03 23.53 -36.99
CA LEU A 89 -30.45 23.75 -36.72
C LEU A 89 -30.95 25.11 -37.24
N TYR A 90 -30.06 26.09 -37.37
CA TYR A 90 -30.33 27.36 -38.06
C TYR A 90 -29.27 27.61 -39.15
N PRO A 91 -29.60 28.27 -40.28
CA PRO A 91 -28.66 28.41 -41.39
C PRO A 91 -27.51 29.38 -41.04
N ALA A 92 -26.33 28.84 -40.79
CA ALA A 92 -25.07 29.58 -40.72
C ALA A 92 -24.15 29.12 -41.87
N GLU A 93 -23.46 30.07 -42.50
CA GLU A 93 -22.44 29.75 -43.49
C GLU A 93 -21.19 29.13 -42.84
N ARG A 94 -20.40 28.39 -43.62
CA ARG A 94 -19.15 27.75 -43.20
C ARG A 94 -18.10 27.92 -44.31
N PRO A 95 -16.85 28.30 -43.98
CA PRO A 95 -15.76 28.34 -44.97
C PRO A 95 -15.39 26.94 -45.46
N LYS A 96 -14.87 26.85 -46.68
CA LYS A 96 -14.31 25.61 -47.25
C LYS A 96 -12.88 25.37 -46.74
N ASP A 97 -12.75 25.32 -45.42
CA ASP A 97 -11.49 25.16 -44.68
C ASP A 97 -11.56 23.85 -43.87
N ALA A 98 -10.46 23.09 -43.87
CA ALA A 98 -10.36 21.82 -43.16
C ALA A 98 -10.55 21.96 -41.64
N ALA A 99 -10.15 23.09 -41.04
CA ALA A 99 -10.34 23.37 -39.61
C ALA A 99 -11.83 23.49 -39.21
N TYR A 100 -12.73 23.65 -40.19
CA TYR A 100 -14.18 23.76 -39.99
C TYR A 100 -14.94 22.47 -40.38
N ASN A 101 -14.23 21.38 -40.69
CA ASN A 101 -14.84 20.08 -40.95
C ASN A 101 -15.50 19.49 -39.69
N ARG A 102 -16.49 18.61 -39.88
CA ARG A 102 -17.10 17.85 -38.78
C ARG A 102 -16.28 16.60 -38.48
N THR A 103 -15.63 16.57 -37.32
CA THR A 103 -14.79 15.42 -36.92
C THR A 103 -15.59 14.33 -36.22
N ASP A 104 -15.40 13.08 -36.67
CA ASP A 104 -15.78 11.90 -35.88
C ASP A 104 -14.78 11.69 -34.74
N THR A 105 -15.17 12.12 -33.54
CA THR A 105 -14.35 12.07 -32.31
C THR A 105 -13.98 10.65 -31.86
N LYS A 106 -14.57 9.62 -32.49
CA LYS A 106 -14.46 8.20 -32.13
C LYS A 106 -15.11 7.79 -30.81
N PHE A 107 -15.65 8.72 -30.01
CA PHE A 107 -16.47 8.37 -28.85
C PHE A 107 -17.86 7.83 -29.26
N ARG A 108 -18.38 6.86 -28.50
CA ARG A 108 -19.63 6.13 -28.79
C ARG A 108 -20.45 5.97 -27.51
N PHE A 109 -21.42 6.86 -27.32
CA PHE A 109 -22.26 6.92 -26.11
C PHE A 109 -23.44 5.95 -26.19
N GLY A 110 -23.81 5.33 -25.07
CA GLY A 110 -25.00 4.50 -24.93
C GLY A 110 -25.46 4.43 -23.47
N LYS A 111 -26.74 4.15 -23.22
CA LYS A 111 -27.22 3.95 -21.84
C LYS A 111 -26.49 2.77 -21.21
N ALA A 112 -26.11 2.89 -19.93
CA ALA A 112 -25.58 1.75 -19.19
C ALA A 112 -26.63 0.64 -19.10
N GLU A 113 -26.21 -0.60 -19.38
CA GLU A 113 -27.04 -1.81 -19.23
C GLU A 113 -26.75 -2.58 -17.93
N VAL A 114 -25.57 -2.34 -17.34
CA VAL A 114 -25.06 -3.01 -16.14
C VAL A 114 -24.31 -2.00 -15.26
N LEU A 115 -24.60 -2.02 -13.96
CA LEU A 115 -23.94 -1.23 -12.91
C LEU A 115 -22.68 -1.94 -12.36
N PRO A 116 -21.78 -1.25 -11.61
CA PRO A 116 -20.53 -1.84 -11.10
C PRO A 116 -20.68 -3.07 -10.20
N ASP A 117 -21.85 -3.27 -9.59
CA ASP A 117 -22.21 -4.42 -8.77
C ASP A 117 -22.72 -5.63 -9.59
N GLY A 118 -22.81 -5.49 -10.91
CA GLY A 118 -23.39 -6.48 -11.82
C GLY A 118 -24.91 -6.35 -12.01
N THR A 119 -25.59 -5.42 -11.33
CA THR A 119 -27.04 -5.22 -11.46
C THR A 119 -27.40 -4.70 -12.85
N ARG A 120 -28.34 -5.37 -13.52
CA ARG A 120 -28.90 -4.89 -14.80
C ARG A 120 -29.70 -3.60 -14.58
N THR A 121 -29.54 -2.65 -15.48
CA THR A 121 -30.19 -1.33 -15.45
C THR A 121 -30.66 -0.91 -16.85
N ASN A 122 -31.60 0.02 -16.92
CA ASN A 122 -31.99 0.70 -18.16
C ASN A 122 -31.18 2.00 -18.39
N GLY A 123 -30.21 2.31 -17.53
CA GLY A 123 -29.39 3.52 -17.55
C GLY A 123 -30.08 4.79 -17.05
N ILE A 124 -31.27 4.70 -16.43
CA ILE A 124 -32.04 5.84 -15.93
C ILE A 124 -32.49 5.58 -14.49
N ILE A 125 -31.96 6.37 -13.56
CA ILE A 125 -32.25 6.33 -12.13
C ILE A 125 -33.15 7.51 -11.80
N ARG A 126 -34.36 7.23 -11.30
CA ARG A 126 -35.36 8.25 -10.94
C ARG A 126 -35.51 8.30 -9.43
N LYS A 127 -35.20 9.43 -8.80
CA LYS A 127 -35.30 9.63 -7.35
C LYS A 127 -36.14 10.87 -7.02
N LYS A 128 -37.23 10.67 -6.28
CA LYS A 128 -38.03 11.78 -5.77
C LYS A 128 -37.27 12.50 -4.65
N THR A 129 -37.26 13.83 -4.66
CA THR A 129 -36.51 14.67 -3.70
C THR A 129 -37.38 15.73 -3.03
N ALA A 130 -36.96 16.16 -1.84
CA ALA A 130 -37.48 17.35 -1.16
C ALA A 130 -36.72 18.65 -1.52
N THR A 131 -35.59 18.53 -2.23
CA THR A 131 -34.76 19.68 -2.62
C THR A 131 -35.48 20.58 -3.61
N GLY A 132 -35.55 21.88 -3.27
CA GLY A 132 -36.13 22.88 -4.16
C GLY A 132 -35.20 23.28 -5.30
N ILE A 133 -33.90 23.55 -5.04
CA ILE A 133 -32.93 23.94 -6.05
C ILE A 133 -31.56 23.33 -5.71
N PHE A 134 -30.98 22.60 -6.67
CA PHE A 134 -29.63 22.03 -6.59
C PHE A 134 -28.59 23.09 -7.00
N ARG A 135 -27.92 23.69 -6.01
CA ARG A 135 -26.87 24.70 -6.25
C ARG A 135 -25.48 24.07 -6.41
N TYR A 136 -24.74 24.50 -7.44
CA TYR A 136 -23.34 24.14 -7.73
C TYR A 136 -22.48 23.93 -6.47
N GLN A 137 -22.32 25.01 -5.68
CA GLN A 137 -21.43 25.11 -4.51
C GLN A 137 -21.74 24.10 -3.39
N LYS A 138 -22.93 23.49 -3.37
CA LYS A 138 -23.34 22.52 -2.35
C LYS A 138 -23.23 21.06 -2.82
N ARG A 139 -22.83 20.82 -4.07
CA ARG A 139 -22.67 19.48 -4.69
C ARG A 139 -23.85 18.51 -4.43
N LYS A 140 -25.05 19.06 -4.23
CA LYS A 140 -26.15 18.31 -3.58
C LYS A 140 -26.72 17.18 -4.45
N ALA A 141 -26.64 17.30 -5.77
CA ALA A 141 -27.09 16.26 -6.70
C ALA A 141 -26.30 14.95 -6.49
N PHE A 142 -24.97 15.06 -6.45
CA PHE A 142 -24.03 13.96 -6.16
C PHE A 142 -24.18 13.39 -4.74
N ALA A 143 -24.68 14.17 -3.78
CA ALA A 143 -24.96 13.69 -2.43
C ALA A 143 -26.30 12.96 -2.33
N GLU A 144 -27.30 13.35 -3.11
CA GLU A 144 -28.62 12.72 -3.12
C GLU A 144 -28.69 11.48 -4.02
N SER A 145 -27.93 11.45 -5.10
CA SER A 145 -27.60 10.21 -5.81
C SER A 145 -26.08 10.18 -6.03
N PRO A 146 -25.33 9.31 -5.33
CA PRO A 146 -23.91 9.13 -5.58
C PRO A 146 -23.61 8.83 -7.06
N PRO A 147 -22.54 9.39 -7.64
CA PRO A 147 -22.11 9.02 -8.97
C PRO A 147 -21.59 7.59 -8.97
N TYR A 148 -21.92 6.84 -10.02
CA TYR A 148 -21.23 5.62 -10.38
C TYR A 148 -19.84 5.97 -10.91
N ASP A 149 -18.93 4.98 -10.92
CA ASP A 149 -17.50 5.17 -11.22
C ASP A 149 -17.27 6.19 -12.37
N PRO A 150 -16.78 7.41 -12.06
CA PRO A 150 -16.71 8.52 -13.02
C PRO A 150 -15.71 8.27 -14.14
N TYR A 151 -14.86 7.25 -13.98
CA TYR A 151 -13.87 6.81 -14.97
C TYR A 151 -14.41 5.72 -15.90
N LYS A 152 -15.62 5.20 -15.63
CA LYS A 152 -16.31 4.16 -16.43
C LYS A 152 -17.71 4.57 -16.90
N TYR A 153 -18.33 5.57 -16.27
CA TYR A 153 -19.69 6.02 -16.59
C TYR A 153 -19.78 7.54 -16.68
N LEU A 154 -20.34 8.05 -17.77
CA LEU A 154 -20.80 9.43 -17.85
C LEU A 154 -22.08 9.57 -17.02
N ASN A 155 -21.95 10.16 -15.83
CA ASN A 155 -23.07 10.46 -14.95
C ASN A 155 -23.72 11.78 -15.40
N VAL A 156 -25.03 11.79 -15.67
CA VAL A 156 -25.79 12.97 -16.11
C VAL A 156 -26.95 13.22 -15.16
N TYR A 157 -26.86 14.26 -14.35
CA TYR A 157 -27.89 14.64 -13.39
C TYR A 157 -28.90 15.58 -14.04
N ILE A 158 -30.19 15.32 -13.82
CA ILE A 158 -31.30 16.11 -14.34
C ILE A 158 -32.14 16.56 -13.15
N CYS A 159 -32.21 17.87 -12.90
CA CYS A 159 -32.86 18.45 -11.72
C CYS A 159 -33.15 19.95 -11.85
N GLU A 160 -33.88 20.54 -10.90
CA GLU A 160 -34.06 21.99 -10.75
C GLU A 160 -32.77 22.65 -10.22
N THR A 161 -32.20 23.61 -10.96
CA THR A 161 -30.84 24.15 -10.72
C THR A 161 -30.65 25.57 -11.26
N ASN A 162 -29.94 26.42 -10.52
CA ASN A 162 -29.85 27.86 -10.77
C ASN A 162 -28.83 28.29 -11.86
N THR A 163 -28.25 27.34 -12.60
CA THR A 163 -27.16 27.58 -13.57
C THR A 163 -27.41 27.02 -14.97
N GLY A 164 -28.56 26.39 -15.22
CA GLY A 164 -28.95 25.89 -16.54
C GLY A 164 -28.28 24.58 -16.95
N ALA A 165 -26.95 24.52 -16.95
CA ALA A 165 -26.14 23.29 -16.98
C ALA A 165 -24.71 23.57 -16.49
N TYR A 166 -23.97 22.53 -16.09
CA TYR A 166 -22.55 22.61 -15.78
C TYR A 166 -21.87 21.23 -15.61
N THR A 167 -20.62 21.14 -16.06
CA THR A 167 -19.60 20.21 -15.56
C THR A 167 -18.76 20.88 -14.45
N PRO A 168 -18.68 20.35 -13.21
CA PRO A 168 -17.98 21.04 -12.11
C PRO A 168 -16.46 20.96 -12.24
N VAL A 169 -15.77 22.10 -12.40
CA VAL A 169 -14.31 22.15 -12.65
C VAL A 169 -13.48 21.45 -11.57
N GLU A 170 -13.85 21.61 -10.29
CA GLU A 170 -13.21 20.96 -9.14
C GLU A 170 -13.28 19.42 -9.20
N THR A 171 -14.26 18.87 -9.93
CA THR A 171 -14.51 17.43 -10.03
C THR A 171 -15.06 17.04 -11.40
N ALA A 172 -14.41 17.46 -12.48
CA ALA A 172 -14.97 17.42 -13.84
C ALA A 172 -15.57 16.04 -14.20
N ASN A 173 -14.89 14.96 -13.80
CA ASN A 173 -15.27 13.60 -14.15
C ASN A 173 -16.52 13.09 -13.39
N HIS A 174 -16.90 13.68 -12.25
CA HIS A 174 -18.03 13.22 -11.39
C HIS A 174 -19.40 13.32 -12.05
N GLY A 175 -19.52 14.05 -13.16
CA GLY A 175 -20.72 14.08 -13.98
C GLY A 175 -21.26 15.48 -14.26
N ILE A 176 -22.06 15.53 -15.33
CA ILE A 176 -22.73 16.73 -15.83
C ILE A 176 -24.00 16.96 -15.02
N VAL A 177 -24.34 18.21 -14.69
CA VAL A 177 -25.66 18.59 -14.17
C VAL A 177 -26.39 19.43 -15.21
N ILE A 178 -27.64 19.09 -15.51
CA ILE A 178 -28.49 19.76 -16.51
C ILE A 178 -29.82 20.14 -15.83
N HIS A 179 -30.30 21.34 -16.10
CA HIS A 179 -31.64 21.76 -15.72
C HIS A 179 -32.70 20.92 -16.44
N TYR A 180 -33.76 20.49 -15.77
CA TYR A 180 -34.77 19.62 -16.38
C TYR A 180 -35.47 20.25 -17.61
N ASP A 181 -35.74 21.56 -17.63
CA ASP A 181 -36.23 22.27 -18.84
C ASP A 181 -35.17 22.37 -19.96
N ASN A 182 -33.88 22.16 -19.65
CA ASN A 182 -32.79 22.12 -20.64
C ASN A 182 -32.50 20.69 -21.15
N VAL A 183 -33.36 19.71 -20.84
CA VAL A 183 -33.34 18.37 -21.46
C VAL A 183 -33.95 18.46 -22.87
N ASN A 184 -33.29 19.23 -23.72
CA ASN A 184 -33.63 19.46 -25.11
C ASN A 184 -32.43 19.07 -25.99
N TYR A 185 -32.66 18.25 -27.01
CA TYR A 185 -31.63 17.82 -27.95
C TYR A 185 -31.15 18.96 -28.87
N GLU A 186 -31.98 20.00 -29.07
CA GLU A 186 -31.70 21.13 -29.97
C GLU A 186 -30.71 22.13 -29.37
N SER A 187 -30.66 22.26 -28.05
CA SER A 187 -29.78 23.21 -27.37
C SER A 187 -28.30 22.87 -27.49
N LYS A 188 -27.97 21.60 -27.81
CA LYS A 188 -26.63 21.01 -27.75
C LYS A 188 -25.96 21.11 -26.36
N THR A 189 -26.73 21.34 -25.30
CA THR A 189 -26.20 21.54 -23.94
C THR A 189 -25.45 20.31 -23.42
N LEU A 190 -26.03 19.12 -23.51
CA LEU A 190 -25.33 17.88 -23.10
C LEU A 190 -24.02 17.68 -23.86
N THR A 191 -24.00 17.98 -25.17
CA THR A 191 -22.83 17.86 -26.04
C THR A 191 -21.71 18.81 -25.61
N HIS A 192 -22.05 20.06 -25.29
CA HIS A 192 -21.13 21.08 -24.77
C HIS A 192 -20.52 20.65 -23.43
N GLU A 193 -21.36 20.27 -22.45
CA GLU A 193 -20.88 19.84 -21.13
C GLU A 193 -20.09 18.52 -21.18
N THR A 194 -20.37 17.64 -22.16
CA THR A 194 -19.59 16.41 -22.41
C THR A 194 -18.21 16.74 -22.98
N GLY A 195 -18.07 17.82 -23.76
CA GLY A 195 -16.77 18.37 -24.14
C GLY A 195 -15.96 18.79 -22.92
N HIS A 196 -16.57 19.49 -21.95
CA HIS A 196 -15.94 19.81 -20.67
C HIS A 196 -15.61 18.57 -19.82
N TRP A 197 -16.47 17.55 -19.82
CA TRP A 197 -16.21 16.27 -19.14
C TRP A 197 -15.02 15.52 -19.75
N LEU A 198 -14.77 15.70 -21.05
CA LEU A 198 -13.57 15.21 -21.76
C LEU A 198 -12.41 16.23 -21.76
N GLY A 199 -12.46 17.25 -20.91
CA GLY A 199 -11.36 18.18 -20.66
C GLY A 199 -11.22 19.37 -21.62
N LEU A 200 -12.12 19.55 -22.60
CA LEU A 200 -12.12 20.75 -23.44
C LEU A 200 -12.46 21.98 -22.61
N ARG A 201 -11.85 23.12 -22.96
CA ARG A 201 -12.21 24.44 -22.44
C ARG A 201 -13.26 25.11 -23.34
N HIS A 202 -13.73 26.28 -22.95
CA HIS A 202 -14.46 27.13 -23.89
C HIS A 202 -13.51 27.62 -24.98
N ILE A 203 -13.95 27.63 -26.23
CA ILE A 203 -13.18 28.16 -27.37
C ILE A 203 -12.82 29.65 -27.25
N PHE A 204 -13.38 30.36 -26.27
CA PHE A 204 -13.12 31.76 -25.95
C PHE A 204 -12.34 31.98 -24.65
N GLU A 205 -11.83 30.90 -24.03
CA GLU A 205 -10.99 30.99 -22.83
C GLU A 205 -9.70 31.78 -23.17
N GLY A 206 -9.32 32.75 -22.32
CA GLY A 206 -8.20 33.66 -22.62
C GLY A 206 -8.49 34.80 -23.61
N GLY A 207 -9.64 34.78 -24.30
CA GLY A 207 -10.10 35.87 -25.18
C GLY A 207 -9.27 36.03 -26.45
N CYS A 208 -8.64 37.19 -26.64
CA CYS A 208 -7.74 37.44 -27.79
C CYS A 208 -6.25 37.28 -27.46
N ASN A 209 -5.90 37.10 -26.18
CA ASN A 209 -4.51 37.12 -25.71
C ASN A 209 -3.96 35.70 -25.49
N ASN A 210 -4.83 34.69 -25.52
CA ASN A 210 -4.55 33.27 -25.36
C ASN A 210 -5.74 32.49 -25.97
N SER A 211 -5.59 31.19 -26.23
CA SER A 211 -6.67 30.32 -26.74
C SER A 211 -7.16 29.30 -25.71
N ASP A 212 -8.07 28.43 -26.12
CA ASP A 212 -8.50 27.26 -25.35
C ASP A 212 -7.40 26.20 -25.14
N GLY A 213 -6.25 26.36 -25.80
CA GLY A 213 -5.07 25.49 -25.71
C GLY A 213 -4.94 24.50 -26.87
N ILE A 214 -5.74 24.67 -27.94
CA ILE A 214 -5.75 23.80 -29.11
C ILE A 214 -5.41 24.62 -30.37
N ASP A 215 -4.65 24.05 -31.31
CA ASP A 215 -4.01 24.80 -32.40
C ASP A 215 -4.96 25.22 -33.52
N ASP A 216 -6.02 24.45 -33.79
CA ASP A 216 -6.99 24.74 -34.86
C ASP A 216 -8.12 25.69 -34.41
N THR A 217 -8.29 25.90 -33.11
CA THR A 217 -9.25 26.82 -32.48
C THR A 217 -8.60 28.17 -32.15
N LYS A 218 -8.63 29.09 -33.11
CA LYS A 218 -8.02 30.42 -32.97
C LYS A 218 -8.69 31.27 -31.88
N ALA A 219 -7.87 32.10 -31.21
CA ALA A 219 -8.28 32.95 -30.09
C ALA A 219 -9.44 33.88 -30.48
N GLN A 220 -10.55 33.81 -29.72
CA GLN A 220 -11.81 34.49 -30.02
C GLN A 220 -12.51 34.98 -28.74
N LYS A 221 -13.31 36.05 -28.83
CA LYS A 221 -14.08 36.55 -27.68
C LYS A 221 -15.34 35.72 -27.45
N LYS A 222 -15.86 35.76 -26.22
CA LYS A 222 -17.17 35.22 -25.86
C LYS A 222 -18.30 36.00 -26.56
N PHE A 223 -19.26 35.30 -27.13
CA PHE A 223 -20.45 35.88 -27.77
C PHE A 223 -21.67 34.95 -27.60
N PHE A 224 -22.86 35.46 -27.93
CA PHE A 224 -24.15 34.76 -27.85
C PHE A 224 -25.03 35.10 -29.08
N GLY A 225 -26.14 34.40 -29.24
CA GLY A 225 -27.15 34.63 -30.30
C GLY A 225 -27.04 33.65 -31.46
N ASP A 226 -27.40 34.07 -32.67
CA ASP A 226 -27.12 33.35 -33.93
C ASP A 226 -26.14 34.19 -34.78
N LYS A 227 -24.86 34.11 -34.43
CA LYS A 227 -23.78 34.71 -35.24
C LYS A 227 -23.43 33.78 -36.39
N LYS A 228 -23.28 34.34 -37.58
CA LYS A 228 -23.01 33.64 -38.84
C LYS A 228 -21.60 33.98 -39.33
N TYR A 229 -21.00 33.05 -40.06
CA TYR A 229 -19.73 33.31 -40.74
C TYR A 229 -19.94 34.29 -41.91
N PRO A 230 -18.95 35.14 -42.24
CA PRO A 230 -17.76 35.47 -41.46
C PRO A 230 -18.07 36.43 -40.31
N TYR A 231 -17.76 36.00 -39.08
CA TYR A 231 -17.77 36.85 -37.89
C TYR A 231 -16.36 36.90 -37.34
N VAL A 232 -15.88 38.09 -36.96
CA VAL A 232 -14.54 38.32 -36.43
C VAL A 232 -14.67 38.98 -35.07
N SER A 233 -14.03 38.39 -34.05
CA SER A 233 -14.10 38.88 -32.67
C SER A 233 -12.74 39.27 -32.09
N CYS A 234 -11.66 38.71 -32.64
CA CYS A 234 -10.26 39.08 -32.42
C CYS A 234 -9.62 39.41 -33.79
N THR A 235 -8.51 38.77 -34.17
CA THR A 235 -7.88 38.95 -35.49
C THR A 235 -8.46 38.00 -36.53
N ASP A 236 -8.66 36.74 -36.17
CA ASP A 236 -9.11 35.67 -37.08
C ASP A 236 -10.64 35.55 -37.14
N ALA A 237 -11.11 34.87 -38.20
CA ALA A 237 -12.50 34.46 -38.31
C ALA A 237 -12.87 33.49 -37.18
N THR A 238 -13.92 33.85 -36.44
CA THR A 238 -14.42 33.16 -35.25
C THR A 238 -15.19 31.90 -35.65
N MET A 239 -14.90 30.76 -35.02
CA MET A 239 -15.57 29.48 -35.24
C MET A 239 -16.97 29.47 -34.64
N VAL A 240 -17.91 30.16 -35.30
CA VAL A 240 -19.25 30.43 -34.75
C VAL A 240 -20.11 29.19 -34.51
N THR A 241 -19.87 28.06 -35.17
CA THR A 241 -20.67 26.83 -34.98
C THR A 241 -19.99 25.71 -34.20
N ASN A 242 -18.85 26.00 -33.55
CA ASN A 242 -18.16 25.02 -32.70
C ASN A 242 -18.97 24.71 -31.43
N PHE A 243 -19.02 23.44 -31.02
CA PHE A 243 -19.77 23.01 -29.83
C PHE A 243 -19.30 23.69 -28.53
N MET A 244 -18.00 24.03 -28.40
CA MET A 244 -17.46 24.71 -27.21
C MET A 244 -17.72 26.22 -27.18
N GLY A 245 -18.39 26.77 -28.18
CA GLY A 245 -18.91 28.15 -28.20
C GLY A 245 -20.30 28.27 -27.56
N TYR A 246 -20.78 29.52 -27.41
CA TYR A 246 -22.10 29.88 -26.84
C TYR A 246 -23.09 30.42 -27.89
N ASN A 247 -22.86 30.11 -29.18
CA ASN A 247 -23.84 30.36 -30.25
C ASN A 247 -25.05 29.42 -30.12
N ALA A 248 -26.21 29.81 -30.65
CA ALA A 248 -27.37 28.92 -30.79
C ALA A 248 -27.10 27.84 -31.85
N SER A 249 -26.49 28.24 -32.97
CA SER A 249 -26.11 27.35 -34.07
C SER A 249 -24.78 26.65 -33.76
N ARG A 250 -24.82 25.38 -33.34
CA ARG A 250 -23.62 24.55 -33.03
C ARG A 250 -23.74 23.14 -33.62
N ASP A 251 -22.70 22.67 -34.30
CA ASP A 251 -22.74 21.39 -35.04
C ASP A 251 -21.38 20.66 -35.25
N PHE A 252 -20.25 21.15 -34.70
CA PHE A 252 -18.96 20.46 -34.86
C PHE A 252 -17.97 20.62 -33.70
N PHE A 253 -17.11 19.61 -33.55
CA PHE A 253 -15.79 19.70 -32.90
C PHE A 253 -14.70 19.72 -33.98
N THR A 254 -13.58 20.38 -33.71
CA THR A 254 -12.39 20.35 -34.59
C THR A 254 -11.63 19.02 -34.49
N GLU A 255 -10.59 18.83 -35.32
CA GLU A 255 -9.72 17.65 -35.22
C GLU A 255 -8.79 17.74 -33.99
N GLY A 256 -8.28 18.93 -33.67
CA GLY A 256 -7.54 19.21 -32.44
C GLY A 256 -8.39 18.95 -31.18
N GLN A 257 -9.65 19.37 -31.15
CA GLN A 257 -10.58 19.07 -30.06
C GLN A 257 -10.87 17.56 -29.94
N ALA A 258 -11.05 16.85 -31.06
CA ALA A 258 -11.18 15.39 -31.03
C ALA A 258 -9.91 14.71 -30.48
N LYS A 259 -8.72 15.21 -30.85
CA LYS A 259 -7.43 14.71 -30.36
C LYS A 259 -7.25 14.94 -28.87
N GLU A 260 -7.48 16.16 -28.36
CA GLU A 260 -7.39 16.45 -26.91
C GLU A 260 -8.41 15.63 -26.13
N MET A 261 -9.68 15.55 -26.54
CA MET A 261 -10.67 14.70 -25.85
C MET A 261 -10.23 13.24 -25.74
N ARG A 262 -9.69 12.66 -26.83
CA ARG A 262 -9.14 11.30 -26.84
C ARG A 262 -7.92 11.21 -25.89
N GLN A 263 -6.97 12.16 -25.94
CA GLN A 263 -5.77 12.20 -25.07
C GLN A 263 -6.10 12.42 -23.60
N ASN A 264 -7.15 13.17 -23.29
CA ASN A 264 -7.65 13.37 -21.94
C ASN A 264 -8.25 12.07 -21.40
N ALA A 265 -9.06 11.37 -22.21
CA ALA A 265 -9.62 10.07 -21.86
C ALA A 265 -8.54 9.02 -21.53
N LEU A 266 -7.36 9.01 -22.16
CA LEU A 266 -6.28 8.09 -21.78
C LEU A 266 -5.83 8.21 -20.31
N LYS A 267 -5.95 9.40 -19.70
CA LYS A 267 -5.56 9.66 -18.30
C LYS A 267 -6.52 9.02 -17.29
N TYR A 268 -7.70 8.60 -17.77
CA TYR A 268 -8.87 8.29 -16.95
C TYR A 268 -9.52 6.95 -17.30
N MET A 269 -9.46 6.53 -18.55
CA MET A 269 -9.81 5.18 -18.94
C MET A 269 -8.78 4.19 -18.39
N THR A 270 -9.14 3.50 -17.30
CA THR A 270 -8.77 2.09 -17.23
C THR A 270 -9.30 1.45 -18.50
N LEU A 271 -8.41 1.04 -19.40
CA LEU A 271 -8.75 0.47 -20.72
C LEU A 271 -9.92 -0.50 -20.53
N PRO A 272 -11.09 -0.26 -21.16
CA PRO A 272 -12.27 -1.07 -20.89
C PRO A 272 -11.92 -2.54 -21.07
N GLU A 273 -12.17 -3.36 -20.04
CA GLU A 273 -11.95 -4.79 -20.15
C GLU A 273 -12.66 -5.26 -21.40
N LEU A 274 -11.88 -5.80 -22.34
CA LEU A 274 -12.28 -5.88 -23.73
C LEU A 274 -13.32 -6.98 -23.90
N ARG A 275 -14.59 -6.67 -23.57
CA ARG A 275 -15.80 -7.44 -23.91
C ARG A 275 -16.09 -7.40 -25.41
N LYS A 276 -15.06 -7.68 -26.22
CA LYS A 276 -15.22 -8.72 -27.22
C LYS A 276 -15.31 -10.03 -26.45
N ASP A 277 -16.24 -10.90 -26.79
CA ASP A 277 -16.35 -12.17 -26.09
C ASP A 277 -15.08 -13.01 -26.32
N VAL A 278 -14.20 -13.10 -25.32
CA VAL A 278 -12.98 -13.93 -25.42
C VAL A 278 -13.34 -15.41 -25.49
N ASN A 279 -14.58 -15.78 -25.14
CA ASN A 279 -15.15 -17.10 -25.45
C ASN A 279 -15.20 -17.36 -26.97
N ILE A 280 -15.40 -16.32 -27.80
CA ILE A 280 -15.36 -16.37 -29.27
C ILE A 280 -13.90 -16.26 -29.78
N ILE A 281 -13.00 -15.67 -28.99
CA ILE A 281 -11.57 -15.54 -29.32
C ILE A 281 -10.74 -16.61 -28.58
N LYS A 282 -10.68 -17.79 -29.22
CA LYS A 282 -9.64 -18.85 -29.06
C LYS A 282 -9.89 -20.11 -28.21
N ARG A 283 -11.10 -20.46 -27.76
CA ARG A 283 -11.33 -21.87 -27.30
C ARG A 283 -11.18 -22.91 -28.42
N GLU A 284 -11.61 -22.58 -29.64
CA GLU A 284 -11.55 -23.50 -30.80
C GLU A 284 -10.29 -23.33 -31.66
N LYS A 285 -9.57 -22.21 -31.53
CA LYS A 285 -8.52 -21.82 -32.47
C LYS A 285 -7.08 -22.19 -32.09
N TYR A 286 -6.76 -22.51 -30.83
CA TYR A 286 -5.35 -22.72 -30.41
C TYR A 286 -5.11 -23.86 -29.38
N ASN A 287 -6.05 -24.79 -29.21
CA ASN A 287 -5.84 -25.98 -28.39
C ASN A 287 -5.03 -27.04 -29.16
N VAL A 288 -3.71 -27.04 -28.98
CA VAL A 288 -2.76 -27.98 -29.62
C VAL A 288 -3.13 -29.42 -29.30
N ASN A 289 -3.20 -29.80 -28.02
CA ASN A 289 -3.55 -31.15 -27.58
C ASN A 289 -4.86 -31.65 -28.21
N GLY A 290 -5.84 -30.76 -28.39
CA GLY A 290 -7.13 -31.08 -28.98
C GLY A 290 -7.17 -31.17 -30.51
N ASP A 291 -6.32 -30.44 -31.22
CA ASP A 291 -6.18 -30.62 -32.67
C ASP A 291 -5.24 -31.79 -33.00
N VAL A 292 -4.24 -32.09 -32.16
CA VAL A 292 -3.48 -33.35 -32.20
C VAL A 292 -4.39 -34.55 -32.01
N LEU A 293 -5.33 -34.51 -31.05
CA LEU A 293 -6.27 -35.62 -30.88
C LEU A 293 -7.16 -35.81 -32.13
N LYS A 294 -7.62 -34.72 -32.76
CA LYS A 294 -8.41 -34.79 -34.01
C LYS A 294 -7.59 -35.39 -35.16
N LEU A 295 -6.32 -35.01 -35.32
CA LEU A 295 -5.38 -35.62 -36.27
C LEU A 295 -5.23 -37.13 -36.04
N MET A 296 -5.19 -37.57 -34.78
CA MET A 296 -5.09 -39.00 -34.46
C MET A 296 -6.39 -39.78 -34.73
N THR A 297 -7.56 -39.13 -34.64
CA THR A 297 -8.89 -39.77 -34.80
C THR A 297 -9.49 -39.72 -36.21
N ALA A 298 -9.02 -38.84 -37.10
CA ALA A 298 -9.57 -38.70 -38.45
C ALA A 298 -9.21 -39.89 -39.37
N ASP A 299 -10.08 -40.23 -40.32
CA ASP A 299 -9.87 -41.35 -41.24
C ASP A 299 -8.73 -41.07 -42.23
N LYS A 300 -7.71 -41.91 -42.13
CA LYS A 300 -6.40 -41.79 -42.78
C LYS A 300 -6.42 -42.11 -44.27
N THR A 301 -7.56 -42.55 -44.80
CA THR A 301 -7.73 -42.91 -46.23
C THR A 301 -8.28 -41.77 -47.10
N SER A 302 -8.78 -40.70 -46.46
CA SER A 302 -9.46 -39.61 -47.17
C SER A 302 -8.48 -38.55 -47.71
N LYS A 303 -8.82 -37.97 -48.88
CA LYS A 303 -8.14 -36.78 -49.41
C LYS A 303 -8.30 -35.55 -48.50
N GLU A 304 -9.37 -35.55 -47.69
CA GLU A 304 -9.69 -34.52 -46.70
C GLU A 304 -8.71 -34.53 -45.51
N TYR A 305 -8.16 -35.69 -45.13
CA TYR A 305 -7.18 -35.81 -44.04
C TYR A 305 -5.93 -34.95 -44.30
N GLY A 306 -5.39 -35.00 -45.53
CA GLY A 306 -4.22 -34.21 -45.92
C GLY A 306 -4.48 -32.70 -45.83
N THR A 307 -5.60 -32.24 -46.40
CA THR A 307 -6.02 -30.83 -46.30
C THR A 307 -6.31 -30.39 -44.87
N TYR A 308 -6.87 -31.27 -44.02
CA TYR A 308 -7.13 -30.98 -42.61
C TYR A 308 -5.84 -30.82 -41.80
N ALA A 309 -4.83 -31.65 -42.06
CA ALA A 309 -3.51 -31.53 -41.45
C ALA A 309 -2.76 -30.27 -41.93
N GLU A 310 -2.87 -29.93 -43.21
CA GLU A 310 -2.36 -28.65 -43.72
C GLU A 310 -3.09 -27.44 -43.11
N ASP A 311 -4.41 -27.50 -42.91
CA ASP A 311 -5.19 -26.40 -42.34
C ASP A 311 -4.95 -26.25 -40.83
N ILE A 312 -4.67 -27.34 -40.13
CA ILE A 312 -4.12 -27.30 -38.76
C ILE A 312 -2.74 -26.64 -38.77
N LEU A 313 -1.82 -26.99 -39.66
CA LEU A 313 -0.55 -26.26 -39.77
C LEU A 313 -0.78 -24.76 -40.06
N LYS A 314 -1.58 -24.39 -41.07
CA LYS A 314 -1.88 -22.97 -41.40
C LYS A 314 -2.46 -22.22 -40.19
N LYS A 315 -3.31 -22.87 -39.39
CA LYS A 315 -3.94 -22.37 -38.16
C LYS A 315 -2.92 -22.09 -37.03
N TYR A 316 -1.87 -22.91 -36.93
CA TYR A 316 -0.83 -22.78 -35.88
C TYR A 316 0.42 -22.03 -36.32
N THR A 317 0.78 -22.02 -37.61
CA THR A 317 1.98 -21.32 -38.09
C THR A 317 1.77 -19.82 -38.15
N GLY A 318 0.71 -19.32 -38.82
CA GLY A 318 0.44 -17.89 -39.04
C GLY A 318 1.47 -17.15 -39.93
N CYS A 319 2.72 -17.62 -39.91
CA CYS A 319 3.85 -17.33 -40.78
C CYS A 319 4.04 -18.52 -41.75
N GLN A 320 4.71 -18.32 -42.88
CA GLN A 320 4.67 -19.27 -44.00
C GLN A 320 5.67 -20.46 -43.89
N GLN A 321 5.21 -21.64 -44.35
CA GLN A 321 5.96 -22.87 -44.73
C GLN A 321 6.47 -23.86 -43.65
N VAL A 322 5.79 -25.02 -43.50
CA VAL A 322 6.31 -26.33 -43.03
C VAL A 322 5.53 -27.47 -43.75
N LYS A 323 6.03 -28.72 -43.78
CA LYS A 323 5.39 -29.92 -44.39
C LYS A 323 5.10 -31.04 -43.35
N THR A 324 4.20 -31.98 -43.68
CA THR A 324 3.33 -32.65 -42.67
C THR A 324 3.36 -34.20 -42.64
N ALA A 325 4.46 -34.88 -42.99
CA ALA A 325 4.41 -36.29 -43.41
C ALA A 325 4.35 -37.37 -42.29
N ASP A 326 5.13 -37.25 -41.20
CA ASP A 326 5.61 -38.44 -40.47
C ASP A 326 4.78 -38.90 -39.25
N LEU A 327 3.63 -38.30 -38.97
CA LEU A 327 3.13 -38.14 -37.58
C LEU A 327 1.91 -38.99 -37.16
N ILE A 328 1.67 -40.11 -37.85
CA ILE A 328 0.33 -40.73 -37.92
C ILE A 328 0.23 -42.14 -37.27
N ARG A 329 1.33 -42.75 -36.80
CA ARG A 329 1.41 -44.22 -36.69
C ARG A 329 0.97 -44.86 -35.36
N LYS A 330 1.09 -44.22 -34.18
CA LYS A 330 0.82 -44.88 -32.87
C LYS A 330 0.27 -43.96 -31.76
N PHE A 331 -0.78 -44.37 -31.01
CA PHE A 331 -0.72 -44.75 -29.57
C PHE A 331 -2.09 -45.05 -28.87
N SER A 332 -2.03 -45.82 -27.76
CA SER A 332 -3.10 -46.16 -26.77
C SER A 332 -2.45 -47.03 -25.63
N GLN A 333 -2.89 -47.18 -24.36
CA GLN A 333 -4.02 -46.64 -23.58
C GLN A 333 -3.65 -46.54 -22.05
N SER A 334 -4.55 -46.77 -21.07
CA SER A 334 -4.39 -46.37 -19.65
C SER A 334 -5.11 -47.22 -18.57
N THR A 335 -4.74 -47.07 -17.28
CA THR A 335 -5.40 -47.65 -16.06
C THR A 335 -5.56 -46.63 -14.88
N GLN A 336 -6.10 -47.01 -13.69
CA GLN A 336 -6.78 -46.06 -12.73
C GLN A 336 -6.61 -46.25 -11.18
N LYS A 337 -6.56 -45.10 -10.45
CA LYS A 337 -7.29 -44.63 -9.20
C LYS A 337 -7.04 -45.08 -7.72
N LEU A 338 -6.87 -44.03 -6.84
CA LEU A 338 -7.37 -43.77 -5.42
C LEU A 338 -6.84 -44.66 -4.25
N GLU A 339 -6.90 -44.37 -2.91
CA GLU A 339 -7.27 -43.27 -1.93
C GLU A 339 -6.54 -43.57 -0.55
N LYS A 340 -6.63 -43.00 0.69
CA LYS A 340 -7.32 -41.95 1.54
C LYS A 340 -6.45 -41.78 2.86
N GLY A 341 -6.65 -40.97 3.94
CA GLY A 341 -7.53 -39.84 4.37
C GLY A 341 -7.65 -39.69 5.94
N LEU A 342 -7.74 -38.45 6.50
CA LEU A 342 -8.03 -38.04 7.94
C LEU A 342 -6.90 -38.29 9.01
N ASP A 343 -6.78 -37.74 10.25
CA ASP A 343 -7.31 -36.60 11.10
C ASP A 343 -6.34 -36.36 12.35
N VAL A 344 -6.18 -35.27 13.16
CA VAL A 344 -7.00 -34.28 13.99
C VAL A 344 -7.21 -34.73 15.49
N GLU A 345 -7.06 -33.98 16.63
CA GLU A 345 -6.93 -32.52 17.00
C GLU A 345 -5.88 -32.14 18.14
N VAL A 346 -6.22 -31.45 19.28
CA VAL A 346 -5.32 -30.43 19.98
C VAL A 346 -5.41 -30.23 21.56
N GLN A 347 -4.25 -30.19 22.28
CA GLN A 347 -3.84 -29.47 23.56
C GLN A 347 -4.61 -29.68 24.94
N GLN A 348 -4.40 -29.03 26.14
CA GLN A 348 -3.65 -27.81 26.63
C GLN A 348 -3.02 -27.84 28.11
N PRO A 349 -3.15 -26.93 29.16
CA PRO A 349 -2.03 -26.56 30.10
C PRO A 349 -2.26 -26.62 31.68
N GLU A 350 -1.38 -25.98 32.50
CA GLU A 350 -1.23 -25.99 34.00
C GLU A 350 -1.80 -24.78 34.83
N PRO A 351 -1.91 -24.87 36.19
CA PRO A 351 -2.33 -23.79 37.13
C PRO A 351 -1.24 -23.23 38.11
N ALA A 352 -1.59 -22.28 39.00
CA ALA A 352 -0.65 -21.39 39.72
C ALA A 352 -0.86 -21.22 41.26
N ASN A 353 -0.01 -20.38 41.90
CA ASN A 353 -0.05 -19.83 43.28
C ASN A 353 0.97 -18.64 43.37
N SER A 354 1.05 -17.71 44.35
CA SER A 354 0.26 -17.32 45.55
C SER A 354 0.47 -15.80 45.83
N PHE A 355 0.15 -15.22 47.01
CA PHE A 355 0.32 -13.77 47.30
C PHE A 355 0.58 -13.40 48.78
N ASN A 356 1.28 -12.27 49.05
CA ASN A 356 1.48 -11.66 50.39
C ASN A 356 1.41 -10.12 50.32
N TRP A 357 0.84 -9.46 51.34
CA TRP A 357 0.43 -8.04 51.31
C TRP A 357 1.47 -7.03 51.82
N GLN A 358 2.36 -7.38 52.75
CA GLN A 358 3.46 -6.48 53.16
C GLN A 358 4.49 -6.34 52.04
N ALA A 359 4.78 -7.46 51.35
CA ALA A 359 5.49 -7.46 50.09
C ALA A 359 4.80 -6.56 49.05
N ALA A 360 3.46 -6.54 48.99
CA ALA A 360 2.74 -5.67 48.07
C ALA A 360 2.91 -4.17 48.34
N VAL A 361 3.19 -3.72 49.58
CA VAL A 361 3.46 -2.29 49.88
C VAL A 361 4.86 -1.87 49.44
N ILE A 362 5.88 -2.69 49.69
CA ILE A 362 7.26 -2.44 49.20
C ILE A 362 7.30 -2.55 47.68
N ASN A 363 6.58 -3.53 47.12
CA ASN A 363 6.37 -3.67 45.68
C ASN A 363 5.62 -2.45 45.12
N GLU A 364 4.56 -1.92 45.77
CA GLU A 364 3.89 -0.71 45.28
C GLU A 364 4.74 0.56 45.39
N LEU A 365 5.58 0.76 46.41
CA LEU A 365 6.48 1.92 46.47
C LEU A 365 7.59 1.85 45.41
N SER A 366 8.20 0.68 45.22
CA SER A 366 9.18 0.47 44.15
C SER A 366 8.54 0.49 42.75
N LEU A 367 7.30 -0.01 42.62
CA LEU A 367 6.46 0.18 41.44
C LEU A 367 6.10 1.64 41.23
N ILE A 368 5.85 2.47 42.24
CA ILE A 368 5.54 3.91 42.05
C ILE A 368 6.78 4.64 41.49
N ILE A 369 7.96 4.37 42.05
CA ILE A 369 9.23 4.91 41.54
C ILE A 369 9.48 4.41 40.11
N ALA A 370 9.27 3.11 39.85
CA ALA A 370 9.37 2.54 38.51
C ALA A 370 8.34 3.14 37.54
N LYS A 371 7.05 3.21 37.91
CA LYS A 371 5.93 3.78 37.14
C LYS A 371 6.19 5.25 36.76
N GLN A 372 6.82 6.03 37.65
CA GLN A 372 7.15 7.44 37.40
C GLN A 372 8.43 7.60 36.56
N PHE A 373 9.50 6.85 36.85
CA PHE A 373 10.69 6.80 35.98
C PHE A 373 10.34 6.33 34.56
N GLU A 374 9.50 5.30 34.46
CA GLU A 374 8.90 4.82 33.22
C GLU A 374 8.12 5.92 32.48
N LYS A 375 7.36 6.75 33.20
CA LYS A 375 6.55 7.83 32.60
C LYS A 375 7.42 8.90 31.97
N GLU A 376 8.47 9.33 32.69
CA GLU A 376 9.43 10.30 32.14
C GLU A 376 10.21 9.71 30.95
N MET A 377 10.72 8.48 31.08
CA MET A 377 11.38 7.77 29.97
C MET A 377 10.46 7.60 28.75
N PHE A 378 9.16 7.41 28.97
CA PHE A 378 8.15 7.30 27.92
C PHE A 378 7.87 8.64 27.22
N HIS A 379 7.73 9.74 27.97
CA HIS A 379 7.61 11.08 27.38
C HIS A 379 8.86 11.47 26.59
N LEU A 380 10.06 11.17 27.08
CA LEU A 380 11.31 11.37 26.34
C LEU A 380 11.37 10.56 25.05
N ALA A 381 10.93 9.30 25.09
CA ALA A 381 10.96 8.41 23.94
C ALA A 381 10.03 8.90 22.83
N LEU A 382 8.81 9.26 23.22
CA LEU A 382 7.81 9.81 22.32
C LEU A 382 8.29 11.15 21.73
N ASN A 383 8.88 12.03 22.54
CA ASN A 383 9.43 13.30 22.06
C ASN A 383 10.61 13.13 21.10
N ARG A 384 11.50 12.16 21.36
CA ARG A 384 12.62 11.82 20.46
C ARG A 384 12.11 11.22 19.15
N PHE A 385 11.13 10.31 19.21
CA PHE A 385 10.50 9.71 18.03
C PHE A 385 9.80 10.78 17.18
N PHE A 386 9.03 11.67 17.79
CA PHE A 386 8.40 12.79 17.07
C PHE A 386 9.43 13.76 16.49
N LYS A 387 10.51 14.08 17.22
CA LYS A 387 11.61 14.88 16.67
C LYS A 387 12.26 14.21 15.46
N ASP A 388 12.69 12.95 15.58
CA ASP A 388 13.36 12.24 14.48
C ASP A 388 12.42 11.98 13.26
N VAL A 389 11.11 12.20 13.40
CA VAL A 389 10.11 12.21 12.31
C VAL A 389 9.88 13.60 11.70
N ILE A 390 9.92 14.69 12.48
CA ILE A 390 9.53 16.06 12.04
C ILE A 390 10.72 16.99 11.81
N GLU A 391 11.73 16.90 12.68
CA GLU A 391 12.99 17.65 12.63
C GLU A 391 14.17 16.66 12.63
N PRO A 392 14.33 15.85 11.57
CA PRO A 392 15.54 15.04 11.40
C PRO A 392 16.77 15.94 11.42
N ASP A 393 17.88 15.37 11.86
CA ASP A 393 19.16 16.07 11.94
C ASP A 393 19.68 16.39 10.53
N ASN A 394 19.67 17.68 10.17
CA ASN A 394 19.96 18.14 8.81
C ASN A 394 21.39 17.81 8.32
N ASP A 395 22.33 17.67 9.25
CA ASP A 395 23.71 17.26 8.96
C ASP A 395 23.85 15.72 8.78
N ASN A 396 22.76 14.96 8.95
CA ASN A 396 22.75 13.51 8.93
C ASN A 396 21.73 12.95 7.91
N SER A 397 22.22 12.69 6.70
CA SER A 397 21.43 12.11 5.59
C SER A 397 20.64 10.86 5.97
N SER A 398 21.18 9.97 6.83
CA SER A 398 20.49 8.74 7.25
C SER A 398 19.22 9.01 8.08
N LYS A 399 19.13 10.15 8.78
CA LYS A 399 17.92 10.58 9.49
C LYS A 399 16.91 11.21 8.54
N ILE A 400 17.36 12.00 7.58
CA ILE A 400 16.52 12.58 6.52
C ILE A 400 15.85 11.45 5.71
N VAL A 401 16.62 10.41 5.32
CA VAL A 401 16.10 9.21 4.64
C VAL A 401 15.06 8.47 5.49
N GLN A 402 15.27 8.33 6.80
CA GLN A 402 14.29 7.72 7.70
C GLN A 402 13.00 8.54 7.79
N ALA A 403 13.07 9.87 7.96
CA ALA A 403 11.91 10.74 8.02
C ALA A 403 11.12 10.75 6.70
N ASN A 404 11.81 10.80 5.55
CA ASN A 404 11.21 10.68 4.22
C ASN A 404 10.47 9.34 4.04
N SER A 405 11.13 8.24 4.40
CA SER A 405 10.56 6.88 4.33
C SER A 405 9.34 6.73 5.25
N PHE A 406 9.38 7.37 6.42
CA PHE A 406 8.26 7.40 7.37
C PHE A 406 7.09 8.21 6.83
N TYR A 407 7.33 9.38 6.22
CA TYR A 407 6.29 10.17 5.58
C TYR A 407 5.61 9.43 4.41
N ALA A 408 6.39 8.69 3.60
CA ALA A 408 5.87 7.90 2.48
C ALA A 408 4.90 6.79 2.92
N LEU A 409 5.19 6.10 4.03
CA LEU A 409 4.37 5.00 4.55
C LEU A 409 3.30 5.43 5.58
N PHE A 410 3.51 6.56 6.26
CA PHE A 410 2.64 7.05 7.35
C PHE A 410 2.30 8.57 7.21
N PRO A 411 1.73 9.02 6.08
CA PRO A 411 1.56 10.44 5.80
C PRO A 411 0.57 11.14 6.75
N LYS A 412 -0.55 10.49 7.13
CA LYS A 412 -1.51 11.09 8.07
C LYS A 412 -0.97 11.11 9.49
N THR A 413 -0.25 10.04 9.87
CA THR A 413 0.44 9.97 11.16
C THR A 413 1.46 11.11 11.27
N THR A 414 2.31 11.30 10.27
CA THR A 414 3.33 12.37 10.24
C THR A 414 2.69 13.75 10.40
N GLU A 415 1.60 14.02 9.68
CA GLU A 415 0.88 15.29 9.76
C GLU A 415 0.10 15.50 11.06
N HIS A 416 -0.17 14.45 11.84
CA HIS A 416 -0.69 14.57 13.21
C HIS A 416 0.44 14.77 14.23
N ILE A 417 1.53 13.98 14.11
CA ILE A 417 2.76 14.13 14.92
C ILE A 417 3.28 15.58 14.82
N ARG A 418 3.33 16.14 13.61
CA ARG A 418 3.69 17.54 13.36
C ARG A 418 2.94 18.50 14.28
N LYS A 419 1.60 18.44 14.27
CA LYS A 419 0.73 19.34 15.03
C LYS A 419 0.88 19.22 16.54
N ILE A 420 1.06 18.00 17.07
CA ILE A 420 1.21 17.81 18.51
C ILE A 420 2.62 18.19 18.99
N TYR A 421 3.66 17.92 18.18
CA TYR A 421 5.04 18.33 18.44
C TYR A 421 5.20 19.86 18.40
N GLU A 422 4.74 20.51 17.33
CA GLU A 422 4.76 21.98 17.15
C GLU A 422 3.94 22.72 18.23
N SER A 423 2.99 22.05 18.90
CA SER A 423 2.22 22.65 19.99
C SER A 423 3.02 22.89 21.27
N GLY A 424 4.16 22.21 21.46
CA GLY A 424 5.00 22.30 22.65
C GLY A 424 4.41 21.73 23.94
N ASN A 425 3.22 21.12 23.90
CA ASN A 425 2.53 20.60 25.09
C ASN A 425 2.97 19.17 25.46
N SER A 426 2.77 18.80 26.72
CA SER A 426 2.98 17.42 27.18
C SER A 426 1.93 16.47 26.57
N TYR A 427 2.40 15.47 25.82
CA TYR A 427 1.54 14.49 25.14
C TYR A 427 0.63 13.72 26.10
N THR A 428 -0.66 13.62 25.77
CA THR A 428 -1.65 12.87 26.54
C THR A 428 -1.76 11.41 26.06
N GLY A 429 -2.40 10.55 26.85
CA GLY A 429 -2.76 9.20 26.40
C GLY A 429 -3.71 9.19 25.18
N LEU A 430 -4.46 10.27 24.97
CA LEU A 430 -5.35 10.42 23.81
C LEU A 430 -4.57 10.71 22.52
N ASP A 431 -3.53 11.54 22.58
CA ASP A 431 -2.65 11.81 21.44
C ASP A 431 -1.91 10.53 21.00
N ILE A 432 -1.49 9.70 21.97
CA ILE A 432 -0.81 8.43 21.72
C ILE A 432 -1.78 7.42 21.09
N ALA A 433 -3.03 7.35 21.58
CA ALA A 433 -4.09 6.55 20.96
C ALA A 433 -4.43 7.05 19.54
N ALA A 434 -4.41 8.37 19.30
CA ALA A 434 -4.63 8.96 17.99
C ALA A 434 -3.48 8.65 17.02
N VAL A 435 -2.22 8.76 17.45
CA VAL A 435 -1.05 8.31 16.67
C VAL A 435 -1.17 6.81 16.35
N GLN A 436 -1.48 5.96 17.33
CA GLN A 436 -1.66 4.52 17.10
C GLN A 436 -2.77 4.22 16.10
N LEU A 437 -3.91 4.93 16.19
CA LEU A 437 -5.04 4.80 15.28
C LEU A 437 -4.71 5.28 13.86
N LEU A 438 -3.91 6.35 13.72
CA LEU A 438 -3.48 6.87 12.42
C LEU A 438 -2.45 5.96 11.75
N ILE A 439 -1.50 5.38 12.49
CA ILE A 439 -0.60 4.35 11.93
C ILE A 439 -1.44 3.15 11.46
N LYS A 440 -2.40 2.69 12.29
CA LYS A 440 -3.40 1.65 11.93
C LYS A 440 -4.37 2.07 10.81
N ASN A 441 -4.31 3.32 10.31
CA ASN A 441 -5.09 3.82 9.19
C ASN A 441 -4.24 3.91 7.92
N ASP A 442 -3.05 4.52 8.00
CA ASP A 442 -2.06 4.57 6.92
C ASP A 442 -1.69 3.15 6.46
N LEU A 443 -1.46 2.21 7.39
CA LEU A 443 -1.20 0.78 7.10
C LEU A 443 -2.31 0.08 6.31
N LYS A 444 -3.58 0.53 6.41
CA LYS A 444 -4.70 -0.05 5.65
C LYS A 444 -4.79 0.49 4.23
N GLU A 445 -4.20 1.66 3.97
CA GLU A 445 -4.17 2.25 2.64
C GLU A 445 -2.95 1.80 1.82
N LEU A 446 -1.92 1.20 2.45
CA LEU A 446 -0.78 0.64 1.73
C LEU A 446 -1.17 -0.29 0.56
N PRO A 447 -2.13 -1.23 0.65
CA PRO A 447 -2.53 -2.05 -0.49
C PRO A 447 -3.18 -1.27 -1.65
N ILE A 448 -3.79 -0.11 -1.36
CA ILE A 448 -4.28 0.81 -2.40
C ILE A 448 -3.10 1.56 -3.01
N LEU A 449 -2.19 2.09 -2.19
CA LEU A 449 -1.03 2.85 -2.65
C LEU A 449 -0.08 1.99 -3.50
N PHE A 450 0.17 0.74 -3.11
CA PHE A 450 0.92 -0.25 -3.92
C PHE A 450 0.32 -0.50 -5.31
N ARG A 451 -1.01 -0.45 -5.44
CA ARG A 451 -1.73 -0.61 -6.73
C ARG A 451 -1.74 0.69 -7.54
N GLU A 452 -2.24 1.75 -6.93
CA GLU A 452 -2.70 2.95 -7.64
C GLU A 452 -1.62 4.01 -7.79
N LYS A 453 -0.70 4.11 -6.81
CA LYS A 453 0.35 5.14 -6.74
C LYS A 453 1.64 4.63 -6.10
N PRO A 454 2.25 3.53 -6.60
CA PRO A 454 3.43 2.95 -5.96
C PRO A 454 4.63 3.92 -5.93
N GLU A 455 4.70 4.88 -6.85
CA GLU A 455 5.70 5.96 -6.83
C GLU A 455 5.62 6.91 -5.63
N LEU A 456 4.51 6.94 -4.87
CA LEU A 456 4.43 7.66 -3.59
C LEU A 456 5.08 6.89 -2.43
N LEU A 457 5.12 5.55 -2.52
CA LEU A 457 5.81 4.69 -1.56
C LEU A 457 7.29 4.50 -1.92
N PHE A 458 7.56 4.45 -3.22
CA PHE A 458 8.82 4.05 -3.82
C PHE A 458 9.25 5.07 -4.89
N PRO A 459 9.86 6.22 -4.50
CA PRO A 459 10.16 7.30 -5.44
C PRO A 459 10.99 6.86 -6.67
N LYS A 460 11.89 5.89 -6.49
CA LYS A 460 12.73 5.34 -7.57
C LYS A 460 12.01 4.32 -8.47
N ILE A 461 10.76 3.91 -8.19
CA ILE A 461 10.13 2.78 -8.91
C ILE A 461 9.94 3.05 -10.42
N ASN A 462 9.88 4.31 -10.83
CA ASN A 462 9.79 4.68 -12.25
C ASN A 462 11.10 4.40 -13.01
N ASP A 463 12.23 4.30 -12.31
CA ASP A 463 13.53 3.87 -12.87
C ASP A 463 13.58 2.34 -13.07
N TYR A 464 12.64 1.59 -12.48
CA TYR A 464 12.56 0.13 -12.51
C TYR A 464 11.19 -0.35 -13.08
N PRO A 465 10.86 -0.05 -14.35
CA PRO A 465 9.54 -0.35 -14.94
C PRO A 465 9.13 -1.82 -14.82
N LYS A 466 10.08 -2.77 -14.96
CA LYS A 466 9.82 -4.21 -14.79
C LYS A 466 9.29 -4.56 -13.38
N VAL A 467 9.65 -3.80 -12.35
CA VAL A 467 9.13 -3.98 -10.97
C VAL A 467 7.70 -3.45 -10.87
N LYS A 468 7.42 -2.26 -11.42
CA LYS A 468 6.07 -1.67 -11.48
C LYS A 468 5.08 -2.56 -12.26
N ASP A 469 5.57 -3.19 -13.33
CA ASP A 469 4.81 -4.18 -14.09
C ASP A 469 4.57 -5.49 -13.30
N MET A 470 5.56 -5.99 -12.55
CA MET A 470 5.39 -7.19 -11.72
C MET A 470 4.44 -6.99 -10.54
N LEU A 471 4.42 -5.79 -9.92
CA LEU A 471 3.36 -5.40 -8.98
C LEU A 471 1.97 -5.45 -9.66
N THR A 472 1.89 -4.99 -10.91
CA THR A 472 0.66 -4.98 -11.70
C THR A 472 0.20 -6.39 -12.06
N LEU A 473 1.12 -7.33 -12.32
CA LEU A 473 0.81 -8.75 -12.51
C LEU A 473 0.24 -9.38 -11.23
N GLY A 474 0.87 -9.13 -10.08
CA GLY A 474 0.39 -9.59 -8.77
C GLY A 474 -1.00 -9.05 -8.44
N ASP A 475 -1.26 -7.77 -8.68
CA ASP A 475 -2.58 -7.17 -8.45
C ASP A 475 -3.67 -7.78 -9.34
N ILE A 476 -3.38 -8.13 -10.60
CA ILE A 476 -4.34 -8.82 -11.47
C ILE A 476 -4.69 -10.20 -10.90
N ILE A 477 -3.70 -10.96 -10.39
CA ILE A 477 -3.94 -12.27 -9.77
C ILE A 477 -4.80 -12.12 -8.50
N VAL A 478 -4.42 -11.21 -7.60
CA VAL A 478 -5.14 -10.94 -6.34
C VAL A 478 -6.57 -10.47 -6.60
N SER A 479 -6.73 -9.41 -7.40
CA SER A 479 -8.04 -8.80 -7.66
C SER A 479 -8.97 -9.71 -8.47
N SER A 480 -8.46 -10.50 -9.41
CA SER A 480 -9.28 -11.44 -10.18
C SER A 480 -9.70 -12.65 -9.35
N SER A 481 -8.83 -13.15 -8.46
CA SER A 481 -9.16 -14.22 -7.52
C SER A 481 -10.23 -13.77 -6.52
N ALA A 482 -10.10 -12.55 -5.98
CA ALA A 482 -11.09 -11.95 -5.07
C ALA A 482 -12.45 -11.69 -5.76
N GLN A 483 -12.46 -11.42 -7.07
CA GLN A 483 -13.67 -11.32 -7.89
C GLN A 483 -14.25 -12.68 -8.33
N GLY A 484 -13.63 -13.80 -7.93
CA GLY A 484 -14.13 -15.15 -8.24
C GLY A 484 -13.94 -15.58 -9.70
N TYR A 485 -13.02 -14.96 -10.45
CA TYR A 485 -12.68 -15.43 -11.79
C TYR A 485 -12.03 -16.82 -11.73
N ASN A 486 -12.41 -17.70 -12.65
CA ASN A 486 -11.75 -18.99 -12.81
C ASN A 486 -10.31 -18.82 -13.35
N LEU A 487 -9.46 -19.82 -13.09
CA LEU A 487 -8.02 -19.78 -13.40
C LEU A 487 -7.71 -19.34 -14.84
N GLN A 488 -8.37 -19.91 -15.85
CA GLN A 488 -8.16 -19.51 -17.25
C GLN A 488 -8.50 -18.04 -17.51
N SER A 489 -9.50 -17.50 -16.81
CA SER A 489 -9.88 -16.08 -16.91
C SER A 489 -8.85 -15.16 -16.23
N ILE A 490 -8.21 -15.61 -15.16
CA ILE A 490 -7.09 -14.89 -14.51
C ILE A 490 -5.90 -14.84 -15.48
N LEU A 491 -5.52 -15.99 -16.05
CA LEU A 491 -4.43 -16.08 -17.03
C LEU A 491 -4.66 -15.19 -18.25
N ASN A 492 -5.88 -15.21 -18.80
CA ASN A 492 -6.26 -14.38 -19.94
C ASN A 492 -6.27 -12.87 -19.59
N LYS A 493 -6.55 -12.47 -18.33
CA LYS A 493 -6.43 -11.08 -17.88
C LYS A 493 -4.96 -10.64 -17.74
N VAL A 494 -4.10 -11.51 -17.22
CA VAL A 494 -2.65 -11.26 -17.12
C VAL A 494 -2.05 -11.05 -18.51
N SER A 495 -2.32 -11.94 -19.47
CA SER A 495 -1.81 -11.81 -20.85
C SER A 495 -2.46 -10.71 -21.69
N ALA A 496 -3.67 -10.26 -21.33
CA ALA A 496 -4.33 -9.13 -21.99
C ALA A 496 -3.91 -7.76 -21.42
N LYS A 497 -3.16 -7.73 -20.31
CA LYS A 497 -2.65 -6.47 -19.74
C LYS A 497 -1.51 -5.94 -20.61
N ARG A 498 -1.59 -4.67 -20.97
CA ARG A 498 -0.42 -3.92 -21.48
C ARG A 498 0.49 -3.54 -20.31
N TYR A 499 1.67 -4.13 -20.30
CA TYR A 499 2.79 -3.81 -19.41
C TYR A 499 3.71 -2.77 -20.07
N THR A 500 4.45 -2.01 -19.27
CA THR A 500 5.40 -1.00 -19.78
C THR A 500 6.61 -1.64 -20.46
N SER A 501 7.04 -2.82 -20.00
CA SER A 501 8.07 -3.66 -20.60
C SER A 501 7.52 -4.52 -21.74
N PRO A 502 7.95 -4.35 -23.01
CA PRO A 502 7.57 -5.23 -24.11
C PRO A 502 7.91 -6.70 -23.84
N LYS A 503 9.08 -6.94 -23.24
CA LYS A 503 9.57 -8.26 -22.82
C LYS A 503 8.59 -8.96 -21.85
N LEU A 504 7.88 -8.22 -21.00
CA LEU A 504 6.89 -8.81 -20.08
C LEU A 504 5.55 -9.11 -20.75
N ASN A 505 5.12 -8.28 -21.70
CA ASN A 505 3.98 -8.59 -22.57
C ASN A 505 4.24 -9.91 -23.35
N GLU A 506 5.48 -10.14 -23.78
CA GLU A 506 5.90 -11.39 -24.43
C GLU A 506 5.83 -12.60 -23.49
N ILE A 507 6.46 -12.55 -22.30
CA ILE A 507 6.43 -13.68 -21.34
C ILE A 507 4.99 -14.02 -20.89
N THR A 508 4.15 -13.02 -20.62
CA THR A 508 2.74 -13.26 -20.26
C THR A 508 1.91 -13.78 -21.44
N SER A 509 2.28 -13.47 -22.68
CA SER A 509 1.69 -14.07 -23.88
C SER A 509 2.14 -15.52 -24.08
N ILE A 510 3.40 -15.85 -23.80
CA ILE A 510 3.94 -17.23 -23.74
C ILE A 510 3.16 -18.03 -22.70
N ALA A 511 2.99 -17.52 -21.48
CA ALA A 511 2.19 -18.14 -20.42
C ALA A 511 0.78 -18.53 -20.90
N ALA A 512 0.09 -17.61 -21.58
CA ALA A 512 -1.23 -17.87 -22.13
C ALA A 512 -1.22 -18.89 -23.28
N ILE A 513 -0.19 -18.91 -24.13
CA ILE A 513 -0.04 -19.91 -25.20
C ILE A 513 0.14 -21.32 -24.59
N LEU A 514 1.10 -21.49 -23.69
CA LEU A 514 1.41 -22.77 -23.04
C LEU A 514 0.19 -23.32 -22.28
N SER A 515 -0.51 -22.44 -21.55
CA SER A 515 -1.77 -22.78 -20.86
C SER A 515 -2.86 -23.23 -21.84
N ASN A 516 -3.13 -22.50 -22.93
CA ASN A 516 -4.20 -22.87 -23.86
C ASN A 516 -3.85 -24.11 -24.70
N ALA A 517 -2.57 -24.36 -24.98
CA ALA A 517 -2.10 -25.50 -25.78
C ALA A 517 -2.32 -26.86 -25.10
N LEU A 518 -2.21 -26.92 -23.76
CA LEU A 518 -2.34 -28.15 -22.98
C LEU A 518 -3.74 -28.38 -22.37
N LEU A 519 -4.76 -27.63 -22.80
CA LEU A 519 -6.14 -27.86 -22.37
C LEU A 519 -6.65 -29.24 -22.87
N PRO A 520 -7.36 -30.02 -22.04
CA PRO A 520 -7.91 -31.31 -22.44
C PRO A 520 -9.14 -31.17 -23.35
N THR A 521 -9.39 -32.21 -24.15
CA THR A 521 -10.56 -32.33 -25.02
C THR A 521 -11.80 -32.91 -24.35
N ALA A 522 -11.60 -33.63 -23.24
CA ALA A 522 -12.63 -34.26 -22.44
C ALA A 522 -12.32 -34.05 -20.94
N PRO A 523 -13.30 -34.21 -20.02
CA PRO A 523 -13.06 -34.01 -18.59
C PRO A 523 -12.13 -35.08 -18.00
N ASN A 524 -10.85 -34.73 -17.84
CA ASN A 524 -9.85 -35.53 -17.13
C ASN A 524 -9.73 -35.11 -15.66
N ASP A 525 -9.01 -35.91 -14.86
CA ASP A 525 -8.81 -35.60 -13.44
C ASP A 525 -7.91 -34.37 -13.20
N THR A 526 -7.07 -33.97 -14.16
CA THR A 526 -6.32 -32.69 -14.21
C THR A 526 -6.92 -31.72 -15.24
N PHE A 527 -6.82 -30.41 -15.01
CA PHE A 527 -7.38 -29.39 -15.93
C PHE A 527 -6.45 -29.02 -17.08
N TRP A 528 -5.15 -29.26 -16.93
CA TRP A 528 -4.21 -29.33 -18.05
C TRP A 528 -3.65 -30.74 -18.17
N LEU A 529 -3.22 -31.10 -19.37
CA LEU A 529 -2.28 -32.19 -19.58
C LEU A 529 -1.02 -31.94 -18.72
N ASP A 530 -0.57 -32.93 -17.95
CA ASP A 530 0.69 -32.79 -17.19
C ASP A 530 1.88 -32.98 -18.14
N PRO A 531 2.70 -31.95 -18.38
CA PRO A 531 3.80 -32.03 -19.35
C PRO A 531 4.85 -33.07 -18.95
N ILE A 532 5.13 -33.28 -17.66
CA ILE A 532 6.20 -34.21 -17.25
C ILE A 532 5.75 -35.66 -17.42
N THR A 533 4.53 -36.00 -17.00
CA THR A 533 4.05 -37.39 -17.08
C THR A 533 3.41 -37.77 -18.43
N GLN A 534 3.13 -36.80 -19.31
CA GLN A 534 2.41 -37.05 -20.56
C GLN A 534 3.08 -36.43 -21.81
N LEU A 535 4.18 -35.67 -21.67
CA LEU A 535 4.98 -35.12 -22.78
C LEU A 535 6.49 -35.31 -22.53
N ASP A 536 6.96 -36.54 -22.38
CA ASP A 536 8.41 -36.82 -22.37
C ASP A 536 9.06 -36.37 -23.71
N PRO A 537 10.08 -35.46 -23.70
CA PRO A 537 10.72 -34.97 -24.92
C PRO A 537 11.50 -36.03 -25.70
N GLU A 538 11.86 -37.16 -25.08
CA GLU A 538 12.49 -38.32 -25.73
C GLU A 538 11.47 -39.37 -26.21
N SER A 539 10.18 -39.13 -25.94
CA SER A 539 9.09 -40.03 -26.30
C SER A 539 8.99 -40.28 -27.79
N LYS A 540 8.80 -41.55 -28.14
CA LYS A 540 8.53 -42.04 -29.50
C LYS A 540 7.03 -42.21 -29.77
N GLU A 541 6.17 -41.66 -28.90
CA GLU A 541 4.75 -41.50 -29.21
C GLU A 541 4.56 -40.39 -30.24
N ASP A 542 3.85 -40.70 -31.34
CA ASP A 542 3.56 -39.70 -32.37
C ASP A 542 2.74 -38.53 -31.80
N ARG A 543 1.86 -38.79 -30.82
CA ARG A 543 1.10 -37.77 -30.08
C ARG A 543 2.00 -36.72 -29.43
N VAL A 544 3.05 -37.17 -28.73
CA VAL A 544 3.96 -36.31 -27.98
C VAL A 544 4.81 -35.49 -28.96
N ARG A 545 5.35 -36.15 -30.00
CA ARG A 545 6.11 -35.49 -31.07
C ARG A 545 5.30 -34.41 -31.79
N ASN A 546 4.07 -34.71 -32.23
CA ASN A 546 3.11 -33.72 -32.78
C ASN A 546 2.94 -32.50 -31.85
N THR A 547 2.80 -32.76 -30.54
CA THR A 547 2.52 -31.71 -29.55
C THR A 547 3.69 -30.75 -29.41
N TYR A 548 4.93 -31.25 -29.36
CA TYR A 548 6.13 -30.43 -29.36
C TYR A 548 6.32 -29.62 -30.65
N GLU A 549 6.07 -30.23 -31.82
CA GLU A 549 6.18 -29.53 -33.11
C GLU A 549 5.19 -28.37 -33.22
N LEU A 550 3.93 -28.56 -32.80
CA LEU A 550 2.91 -27.50 -32.81
C LEU A 550 3.14 -26.44 -31.73
N LEU A 551 3.64 -26.81 -30.54
CA LEU A 551 4.10 -25.85 -29.53
C LEU A 551 5.25 -25.00 -30.06
N TYR A 552 6.21 -25.60 -30.76
CA TYR A 552 7.30 -24.87 -31.41
C TYR A 552 6.77 -23.86 -32.44
N GLN A 553 5.78 -24.22 -33.27
CA GLN A 553 5.15 -23.26 -34.20
C GLN A 553 4.46 -22.10 -33.47
N GLN A 554 3.76 -22.37 -32.37
CA GLN A 554 3.13 -21.31 -31.56
C GLN A 554 4.14 -20.36 -30.92
N LEU A 555 5.22 -20.89 -30.34
CA LEU A 555 6.28 -20.10 -29.72
C LEU A 555 7.13 -19.34 -30.75
N SER A 556 7.20 -19.84 -32.00
CA SER A 556 7.81 -19.15 -33.14
C SER A 556 7.10 -17.85 -33.56
N CYS A 557 5.95 -17.51 -32.96
CA CYS A 557 5.31 -16.20 -33.13
C CYS A 557 6.11 -15.05 -32.49
N PHE A 558 7.07 -15.35 -31.61
CA PHE A 558 7.92 -14.37 -30.93
C PHE A 558 9.32 -14.36 -31.56
N PRO A 559 9.77 -13.26 -32.21
CA PRO A 559 10.97 -13.29 -33.06
C PRO A 559 12.25 -13.72 -32.34
N GLU A 560 12.49 -13.22 -31.12
CA GLU A 560 13.72 -13.46 -30.38
C GLU A 560 13.76 -14.89 -29.80
N LEU A 561 12.62 -15.35 -29.23
CA LEU A 561 12.46 -16.74 -28.82
C LEU A 561 12.55 -17.70 -30.01
N LYS A 562 12.02 -17.34 -31.19
CA LYS A 562 12.18 -18.13 -32.42
C LYS A 562 13.65 -18.25 -32.79
N THR A 563 14.41 -17.16 -32.83
CA THR A 563 15.85 -17.17 -33.11
C THR A 563 16.62 -18.02 -32.10
N HIS A 564 16.24 -17.98 -30.81
CA HIS A 564 16.80 -18.86 -29.80
C HIS A 564 16.49 -20.34 -30.08
N LEU A 565 15.22 -20.70 -30.27
CA LEU A 565 14.78 -22.09 -30.48
C LEU A 565 15.31 -22.68 -31.80
N ASP A 566 15.47 -21.86 -32.85
CA ASP A 566 16.13 -22.27 -34.09
C ASP A 566 17.63 -22.53 -33.93
N SER A 567 18.28 -21.99 -32.89
CA SER A 567 19.69 -22.27 -32.57
C SER A 567 19.92 -23.58 -31.80
N LEU A 568 18.87 -24.39 -31.59
CA LEU A 568 18.90 -25.65 -30.83
C LEU A 568 18.58 -26.86 -31.72
N GLU A 569 19.26 -27.97 -31.45
CA GLU A 569 18.94 -29.28 -32.04
C GLU A 569 17.54 -29.77 -31.63
N GLU A 570 16.94 -30.70 -32.39
CA GLU A 570 15.52 -31.08 -32.20
C GLU A 570 15.19 -31.51 -30.76
N LEU A 571 16.05 -32.32 -30.13
CA LEU A 571 15.85 -32.78 -28.76
C LEU A 571 16.11 -31.66 -27.72
N GLU A 572 17.08 -30.79 -27.96
CA GLU A 572 17.36 -29.64 -27.09
C GLU A 572 16.19 -28.65 -27.13
N ARG A 573 15.66 -28.37 -28.31
CA ARG A 573 14.47 -27.54 -28.55
C ARG A 573 13.24 -28.09 -27.84
N LYS A 574 13.03 -29.41 -27.82
CA LYS A 574 11.97 -30.05 -27.03
C LYS A 574 12.19 -29.89 -25.52
N ARG A 575 13.41 -30.11 -25.02
CA ARG A 575 13.75 -29.91 -23.61
C ARG A 575 13.57 -28.45 -23.17
N GLU A 576 13.94 -27.48 -24.00
CA GLU A 576 13.71 -26.05 -23.73
C GLU A 576 12.21 -25.72 -23.62
N ILE A 577 11.39 -26.24 -24.54
CA ILE A 577 9.93 -26.11 -24.46
C ILE A 577 9.36 -26.81 -23.22
N GLN A 578 9.92 -27.95 -22.81
CA GLN A 578 9.50 -28.70 -21.62
C GLN A 578 9.79 -27.94 -20.32
N GLU A 579 10.94 -27.26 -20.21
CA GLU A 579 11.26 -26.40 -19.06
C GLU A 579 10.28 -25.20 -18.96
N LEU A 580 9.89 -24.62 -20.10
CA LEU A 580 8.83 -23.59 -20.13
C LEU A 580 7.46 -24.16 -19.72
N LEU A 581 7.16 -25.41 -20.05
CA LEU A 581 5.91 -26.08 -19.67
C LEU A 581 5.79 -26.38 -18.16
N LEU A 582 6.86 -26.27 -17.36
CA LEU A 582 6.79 -26.36 -15.90
C LEU A 582 5.78 -25.37 -15.29
N PHE A 583 5.60 -24.20 -15.95
CA PHE A 583 4.50 -23.27 -15.72
C PHE A 583 3.13 -23.94 -15.64
N VAL A 584 2.81 -24.79 -16.62
CA VAL A 584 1.50 -25.47 -16.74
C VAL A 584 1.36 -26.58 -15.70
N ARG A 585 2.47 -27.21 -15.29
CA ARG A 585 2.48 -28.14 -14.16
C ARG A 585 2.08 -27.43 -12.86
N LYS A 586 2.61 -26.22 -12.59
CA LYS A 586 2.20 -25.39 -11.44
C LYS A 586 0.75 -24.89 -11.52
N LEU A 587 0.21 -24.67 -12.72
CA LEU A 587 -1.23 -24.40 -12.88
C LEU A 587 -2.11 -25.60 -12.50
N ASN A 588 -1.64 -26.83 -12.71
CA ASN A 588 -2.32 -28.01 -12.20
C ASN A 588 -2.31 -28.11 -10.67
N ASP A 589 -1.30 -27.57 -9.96
CA ASP A 589 -1.33 -27.44 -8.49
C ASP A 589 -2.47 -26.49 -8.06
N SER A 590 -2.57 -25.32 -8.71
CA SER A 590 -3.65 -24.33 -8.48
C SER A 590 -5.05 -24.92 -8.72
N TYR A 591 -5.22 -25.72 -9.78
CA TYR A 591 -6.48 -26.42 -10.04
C TYR A 591 -6.77 -27.52 -9.02
N SER A 592 -5.77 -28.33 -8.67
CA SER A 592 -5.90 -29.43 -7.71
C SER A 592 -6.28 -28.92 -6.32
N PHE A 593 -5.77 -27.75 -5.92
CA PHE A 593 -6.19 -27.04 -4.73
C PHE A 593 -7.68 -26.62 -4.79
N ILE A 594 -8.14 -25.98 -5.86
CA ILE A 594 -9.56 -25.63 -6.02
C ILE A 594 -10.46 -26.88 -6.03
N LYS A 595 -10.01 -27.96 -6.67
CA LYS A 595 -10.73 -29.25 -6.73
C LYS A 595 -10.86 -29.89 -5.34
N SER A 596 -9.81 -29.87 -4.52
CA SER A 596 -9.87 -30.39 -3.14
C SER A 596 -10.73 -29.53 -2.22
N LYS A 597 -10.86 -28.22 -2.50
CA LYS A 597 -11.80 -27.30 -1.86
C LYS A 597 -13.22 -27.36 -2.45
N GLY A 598 -13.56 -28.38 -3.24
CA GLY A 598 -14.91 -28.55 -3.81
C GLY A 598 -15.38 -27.37 -4.67
N TYR A 599 -14.43 -26.70 -5.32
CA TYR A 599 -14.61 -25.46 -6.10
C TYR A 599 -15.11 -24.24 -5.30
N LYS A 600 -14.88 -24.21 -3.97
CA LYS A 600 -15.33 -23.13 -3.08
C LYS A 600 -14.23 -22.67 -2.11
N LEU A 601 -13.75 -21.45 -2.29
CA LEU A 601 -12.76 -20.81 -1.42
C LEU A 601 -13.49 -20.09 -0.27
N GLU A 602 -13.93 -20.85 0.74
CA GLU A 602 -14.82 -20.36 1.82
C GLU A 602 -14.09 -19.47 2.87
N THR A 603 -12.77 -19.60 3.04
CA THR A 603 -11.99 -18.77 3.98
C THR A 603 -10.98 -17.86 3.27
N PHE A 604 -10.52 -16.83 3.99
CA PHE A 604 -9.42 -15.96 3.54
C PHE A 604 -8.13 -16.78 3.23
N GLN A 605 -7.83 -17.79 4.05
CA GLN A 605 -6.66 -18.64 3.83
C GLN A 605 -6.80 -19.51 2.58
N ASP A 606 -8.01 -19.97 2.23
CA ASP A 606 -8.22 -20.67 0.95
C ASP A 606 -8.00 -19.74 -0.25
N GLN A 607 -8.50 -18.51 -0.16
CA GLN A 607 -8.36 -17.50 -1.22
C GLN A 607 -6.89 -17.08 -1.40
N LEU A 608 -6.16 -16.91 -0.30
CA LEU A 608 -4.76 -16.53 -0.30
C LEU A 608 -3.85 -17.68 -0.77
N ALA A 609 -4.10 -18.92 -0.34
CA ALA A 609 -3.38 -20.09 -0.84
C ALA A 609 -3.58 -20.27 -2.35
N TYR A 610 -4.80 -20.05 -2.86
CA TYR A 610 -5.06 -20.05 -4.30
C TYR A 610 -4.31 -18.94 -5.04
N VAL A 611 -4.34 -17.70 -4.55
CA VAL A 611 -3.56 -16.57 -5.09
C VAL A 611 -2.06 -16.88 -5.13
N LYS A 612 -1.51 -17.45 -4.07
CA LYS A 612 -0.10 -17.88 -3.99
C LYS A 612 0.21 -18.93 -5.05
N LEU A 613 -0.55 -20.02 -5.15
CA LEU A 613 -0.33 -21.06 -6.16
C LEU A 613 -0.39 -20.53 -7.61
N ILE A 614 -1.24 -19.54 -7.91
CA ILE A 614 -1.26 -18.89 -9.22
C ILE A 614 0.03 -18.09 -9.43
N ASN A 615 0.40 -17.25 -8.47
CA ASN A 615 1.64 -16.49 -8.51
C ASN A 615 2.88 -17.39 -8.66
N ASP A 616 2.89 -18.53 -7.97
CA ASP A 616 4.00 -19.50 -7.98
C ASP A 616 4.14 -20.17 -9.35
N SER A 617 3.04 -20.31 -10.12
CA SER A 617 3.12 -20.73 -11.53
C SER A 617 3.84 -19.68 -12.39
N PHE A 618 3.45 -18.41 -12.30
CA PHE A 618 4.16 -17.33 -13.02
C PHE A 618 5.61 -17.19 -12.59
N TYR A 619 5.90 -17.31 -11.28
CA TYR A 619 7.25 -17.36 -10.74
C TYR A 619 8.08 -18.47 -11.42
N GLU A 620 7.55 -19.69 -11.56
CA GLU A 620 8.24 -20.79 -12.24
C GLU A 620 8.63 -20.41 -13.68
N LEU A 621 7.69 -19.86 -14.47
CA LEU A 621 7.98 -19.42 -15.85
C LEU A 621 9.08 -18.35 -15.91
N PHE A 622 8.97 -17.33 -15.06
CA PHE A 622 9.99 -16.27 -14.99
C PHE A 622 11.34 -16.80 -14.53
N HIS A 623 11.36 -17.74 -13.59
CA HIS A 623 12.57 -18.33 -13.03
C HIS A 623 13.26 -19.28 -14.01
N THR A 624 12.51 -20.04 -14.83
CA THR A 624 13.05 -20.81 -15.97
C THR A 624 13.73 -19.88 -16.98
N ILE A 625 13.04 -18.83 -17.42
CA ILE A 625 13.57 -17.85 -18.39
C ILE A 625 14.83 -17.15 -17.86
N TYR A 626 14.87 -16.85 -16.56
CA TYR A 626 16.04 -16.27 -15.89
C TYR A 626 17.22 -17.25 -15.73
N LYS A 627 16.95 -18.54 -15.48
CA LYS A 627 17.97 -19.59 -15.36
C LYS A 627 18.64 -19.93 -16.68
N ASN A 628 17.90 -19.92 -17.80
CA ASN A 628 18.50 -20.09 -19.12
C ASN A 628 19.27 -18.81 -19.48
N LYS A 629 20.61 -18.90 -19.58
CA LYS A 629 21.47 -17.77 -19.92
C LYS A 629 21.06 -17.06 -21.22
N LYS A 630 20.83 -17.80 -22.32
CA LYS A 630 20.46 -17.21 -23.62
C LYS A 630 19.09 -16.54 -23.58
N LEU A 631 18.13 -17.09 -22.83
CA LEU A 631 16.82 -16.43 -22.66
C LEU A 631 16.94 -15.20 -21.73
N ASN A 632 17.73 -15.26 -20.67
CA ASN A 632 17.91 -14.11 -19.80
C ASN A 632 18.67 -12.95 -20.47
N GLU A 633 19.54 -13.24 -21.45
CA GLU A 633 20.13 -12.24 -22.36
C GLU A 633 19.08 -11.55 -23.26
N ILE A 634 17.91 -12.18 -23.50
CA ILE A 634 16.80 -11.63 -24.30
C ILE A 634 15.81 -10.84 -23.43
N TYR A 635 15.44 -11.37 -22.27
CA TYR A 635 14.38 -10.81 -21.41
C TYR A 635 14.90 -9.92 -20.26
N GLU A 636 16.19 -10.00 -19.94
CA GLU A 636 16.92 -9.23 -18.92
C GLU A 636 16.18 -9.23 -17.55
N LEU A 637 15.96 -10.43 -17.00
CA LEU A 637 15.36 -10.64 -15.70
C LEU A 637 16.43 -10.75 -14.60
N ASN A 638 16.01 -10.50 -13.36
CA ASN A 638 16.78 -10.82 -12.17
C ASN A 638 15.86 -11.27 -11.04
N GLU A 639 16.43 -11.98 -10.07
CA GLU A 639 15.72 -12.59 -8.94
C GLU A 639 14.81 -11.61 -8.17
N LYS A 640 15.20 -10.33 -8.05
CA LYS A 640 14.42 -9.29 -7.36
C LYS A 640 13.17 -8.86 -8.13
N ILE A 641 13.27 -8.70 -9.46
CA ILE A 641 12.10 -8.46 -10.33
C ILE A 641 11.13 -9.64 -10.23
N ILE A 642 11.63 -10.87 -10.31
CA ILE A 642 10.81 -12.09 -10.35
C ILE A 642 10.05 -12.28 -9.03
N ARG A 643 10.69 -12.01 -7.88
CA ARG A 643 10.09 -12.11 -6.54
C ARG A 643 9.12 -10.97 -6.19
N THR A 644 9.13 -9.86 -6.92
CA THR A 644 8.32 -8.65 -6.61
C THR A 644 6.83 -8.94 -6.37
N SER A 645 6.22 -9.80 -7.19
CA SER A 645 4.80 -10.17 -7.05
C SER A 645 4.54 -11.00 -5.77
N ALA A 646 5.41 -11.98 -5.49
CA ALA A 646 5.32 -12.81 -4.28
C ALA A 646 5.54 -11.99 -2.98
N ALA A 647 6.48 -11.04 -3.00
CA ALA A 647 6.71 -10.11 -1.91
C ALA A 647 5.48 -9.25 -1.61
N CYS A 648 4.87 -8.67 -2.65
CA CYS A 648 3.64 -7.88 -2.54
C CYS A 648 2.48 -8.69 -1.91
N ILE A 649 2.26 -9.93 -2.37
CA ILE A 649 1.25 -10.85 -1.81
C ILE A 649 1.53 -11.17 -0.33
N SER A 650 2.80 -11.35 0.05
CA SER A 650 3.22 -11.65 1.43
C SER A 650 3.04 -10.44 2.37
N ILE A 651 3.31 -9.23 1.88
CA ILE A 651 3.03 -7.97 2.60
C ILE A 651 1.53 -7.82 2.83
N PHE A 652 0.70 -8.09 1.81
CA PHE A 652 -0.76 -7.98 1.92
C PHE A 652 -1.37 -9.04 2.85
N GLU A 653 -0.80 -10.24 2.90
CA GLU A 653 -1.09 -11.27 3.91
C GLU A 653 -0.82 -10.73 5.33
N ALA A 654 0.40 -10.27 5.60
CA ALA A 654 0.80 -9.77 6.91
C ALA A 654 -0.06 -8.55 7.35
N LEU A 655 -0.34 -7.60 6.45
CA LEU A 655 -1.25 -6.48 6.72
C LEU A 655 -2.68 -6.96 7.06
N THR A 656 -3.19 -7.99 6.37
CA THR A 656 -4.54 -8.52 6.61
C THR A 656 -4.63 -9.31 7.92
N LEU A 657 -3.59 -10.05 8.27
CA LEU A 657 -3.43 -10.73 9.57
C LEU A 657 -3.15 -9.74 10.72
N LYS A 658 -2.88 -8.47 10.41
CA LYS A 658 -2.49 -7.38 11.33
C LYS A 658 -1.10 -7.59 11.95
N GLU A 659 -0.26 -8.36 11.28
CA GLU A 659 1.15 -8.57 11.59
C GLU A 659 1.98 -7.42 11.02
N TYR A 660 1.66 -6.19 11.43
CA TYR A 660 2.26 -4.98 10.86
C TYR A 660 3.80 -4.94 10.94
N PRO A 661 4.46 -5.43 12.02
CA PRO A 661 5.93 -5.57 12.02
C PRO A 661 6.47 -6.48 10.91
N THR A 662 5.79 -7.60 10.63
CA THR A 662 6.13 -8.51 9.53
C THR A 662 5.99 -7.80 8.18
N ALA A 663 4.86 -7.13 7.96
CA ALA A 663 4.59 -6.38 6.73
C ALA A 663 5.61 -5.27 6.45
N ILE A 664 5.93 -4.44 7.46
CA ILE A 664 6.92 -3.37 7.32
C ILE A 664 8.33 -3.94 7.13
N SER A 665 8.70 -5.04 7.80
CA SER A 665 9.98 -5.72 7.60
C SER A 665 10.13 -6.25 6.16
N GLN A 666 9.06 -6.82 5.58
CA GLN A 666 9.02 -7.25 4.18
C GLN A 666 9.13 -6.07 3.21
N ILE A 667 8.38 -4.97 3.44
CA ILE A 667 8.51 -3.73 2.63
C ILE A 667 9.96 -3.22 2.64
N VAL A 668 10.60 -3.17 3.80
CA VAL A 668 12.00 -2.77 3.96
C VAL A 668 12.95 -3.70 3.21
N THR A 669 12.77 -5.01 3.36
CA THR A 669 13.66 -6.04 2.78
C THR A 669 13.55 -6.08 1.26
N ASP A 670 12.33 -6.17 0.73
CA ASP A 670 12.10 -6.36 -0.70
C ASP A 670 12.14 -5.03 -1.46
N PHE A 671 11.62 -3.93 -0.91
CA PHE A 671 11.43 -2.66 -1.63
C PHE A 671 12.31 -1.51 -1.13
N GLY A 672 13.10 -1.65 -0.06
CA GLY A 672 13.89 -0.56 0.54
C GLY A 672 14.81 0.20 -0.44
N THR A 673 15.47 -0.51 -1.37
CA THR A 673 16.32 0.10 -2.42
C THR A 673 15.57 1.03 -3.39
N LEU A 674 14.23 0.96 -3.40
CA LEU A 674 13.34 1.82 -4.20
C LEU A 674 12.80 3.01 -3.40
N MET A 675 12.95 2.99 -2.07
CA MET A 675 12.60 4.10 -1.17
C MET A 675 13.70 5.17 -1.18
N GLN A 676 14.96 4.80 -0.93
CA GLN A 676 16.11 5.71 -1.08
C GLN A 676 17.45 4.93 -1.24
N GLU A 677 18.60 5.49 -0.86
CA GLU A 677 19.92 4.82 -0.98
C GLU A 677 20.23 3.85 0.17
N ASP A 678 21.28 3.06 -0.02
CA ASP A 678 21.46 1.77 0.64
C ASP A 678 21.80 1.87 2.14
N HIS A 679 21.48 0.79 2.85
CA HIS A 679 21.91 0.50 4.23
C HIS A 679 21.51 1.54 5.32
N THR A 680 20.43 2.30 5.13
CA THR A 680 19.84 3.08 6.24
C THR A 680 19.00 2.19 7.16
N GLU A 681 19.16 2.31 8.49
CA GLU A 681 18.35 1.60 9.46
C GLU A 681 16.89 2.11 9.47
N TYR A 682 15.92 1.29 9.09
CA TYR A 682 14.49 1.67 9.06
C TYR A 682 13.82 1.66 10.45
N LYS A 683 14.53 2.13 11.48
CA LYS A 683 14.11 2.11 12.90
C LYS A 683 12.76 2.81 13.12
N LEU A 684 12.54 3.99 12.52
CA LEU A 684 11.25 4.71 12.62
C LEU A 684 10.07 3.88 12.09
N LEU A 685 10.26 3.14 10.99
CA LEU A 685 9.18 2.34 10.39
C LEU A 685 8.82 1.16 11.29
N LEU A 686 9.84 0.44 11.78
CA LEU A 686 9.66 -0.72 12.65
C LEU A 686 9.02 -0.34 13.99
N VAL A 687 9.39 0.81 14.57
CA VAL A 687 8.75 1.34 15.78
C VAL A 687 7.28 1.68 15.54
N ALA A 688 6.91 2.34 14.43
CA ALA A 688 5.50 2.55 14.09
C ALA A 688 4.76 1.22 13.88
N ALA A 689 5.37 0.25 13.20
CA ALA A 689 4.79 -1.07 12.97
C ALA A 689 4.52 -1.81 14.29
N GLN A 690 5.43 -1.74 15.25
CA GLN A 690 5.28 -2.32 16.59
C GLN A 690 4.21 -1.58 17.40
N ILE A 691 4.18 -0.24 17.35
CA ILE A 691 3.12 0.58 17.96
C ILE A 691 1.74 0.19 17.42
N ALA A 692 1.62 -0.07 16.12
CA ALA A 692 0.39 -0.57 15.50
C ALA A 692 0.09 -2.05 15.82
N GLY A 693 1.12 -2.88 16.01
CA GLY A 693 0.98 -4.29 16.37
C GLY A 693 0.42 -4.51 17.78
N ASP A 694 0.64 -3.55 18.68
CA ASP A 694 0.08 -3.60 20.04
C ASP A 694 -1.46 -3.58 20.02
N LYS A 695 -2.04 -4.61 20.64
CA LYS A 695 -3.48 -4.85 20.73
C LYS A 695 -4.09 -4.17 21.96
N ASP A 696 -3.32 -4.02 23.03
CA ASP A 696 -3.79 -3.65 24.37
C ASP A 696 -3.23 -2.29 24.85
N GLY A 697 -2.25 -1.73 24.11
CA GLY A 697 -1.61 -0.44 24.41
C GLY A 697 -0.54 -0.51 25.51
N THR A 698 -0.30 -1.70 26.07
CA THR A 698 0.64 -1.95 27.17
C THR A 698 2.09 -2.05 26.72
N GLN A 699 2.33 -2.41 25.46
CA GLN A 699 3.65 -2.65 24.87
C GLN A 699 4.24 -1.41 24.19
N ILE A 700 3.42 -0.47 23.71
CA ILE A 700 3.87 0.85 23.16
C ILE A 700 4.92 1.49 24.09
N LYS A 701 4.70 1.36 25.40
CA LYS A 701 5.57 1.85 26.47
C LYS A 701 6.96 1.22 26.48
N ASN A 702 7.06 -0.08 26.16
CA ASN A 702 8.33 -0.79 26.10
C ASN A 702 9.02 -0.62 24.73
N ILE A 703 8.24 -0.64 23.64
CA ILE A 703 8.69 -0.34 22.27
C ILE A 703 9.41 1.01 22.22
N LEU A 704 8.79 2.05 22.80
CA LEU A 704 9.37 3.39 22.85
C LEU A 704 10.59 3.48 23.80
N LYS A 705 10.63 2.75 24.93
CA LYS A 705 11.87 2.64 25.72
C LYS A 705 13.01 2.03 24.90
N THR A 706 12.77 0.94 24.16
CA THR A 706 13.80 0.28 23.34
C THR A 706 14.27 1.12 22.16
N TYR A 707 13.49 2.11 21.73
CA TYR A 707 13.91 3.12 20.75
C TYR A 707 14.87 4.17 21.34
N ILE A 708 14.88 4.38 22.66
CA ILE A 708 15.96 5.14 23.33
C ILE A 708 17.13 4.20 23.66
N GLU A 709 18.20 4.28 22.86
CA GLU A 709 19.55 4.01 23.40
C GLU A 709 19.79 4.98 24.58
N PRO A 710 20.11 4.49 25.80
CA PRO A 710 19.86 5.21 27.06
C PRO A 710 20.76 6.44 27.28
N ILE A 711 20.33 7.60 26.77
CA ILE A 711 21.02 8.90 26.90
C ILE A 711 20.16 9.91 27.70
N GLY A 712 19.89 9.54 28.95
CA GLY A 712 19.84 10.40 30.15
C GLY A 712 19.03 11.70 30.20
N THR A 713 17.91 11.69 30.93
CA THR A 713 17.25 12.87 31.52
C THR A 713 18.14 13.64 32.50
N SER A 714 19.08 12.95 33.16
CA SER A 714 20.06 13.53 34.08
C SER A 714 20.98 14.57 33.42
N SER A 715 21.03 14.63 32.08
CA SER A 715 21.68 15.68 31.31
C SER A 715 21.21 17.10 31.69
N GLN A 716 19.90 17.33 31.89
CA GLN A 716 19.36 18.67 32.19
C GLN A 716 19.90 19.22 33.52
N LYS A 717 19.95 18.38 34.55
CA LYS A 717 20.55 18.66 35.87
C LYS A 717 22.07 18.90 35.79
N ARG A 718 22.75 18.33 34.78
CA ARG A 718 24.20 18.43 34.57
C ARG A 718 24.63 19.65 33.75
N ILE A 719 23.75 20.20 32.92
CA ILE A 719 24.03 21.40 32.09
C ILE A 719 23.50 22.71 32.69
N ALA A 720 22.50 22.65 33.59
CA ALA A 720 21.95 23.82 34.27
C ALA A 720 22.98 24.47 35.22
N PRO A 721 23.16 25.81 35.20
CA PRO A 721 23.99 26.53 36.18
C PRO A 721 23.61 26.28 37.64
N PHE A 722 22.33 26.00 37.91
CA PHE A 722 21.81 25.61 39.22
C PHE A 722 20.51 24.81 39.08
N ASN A 723 20.34 23.74 39.85
CA ASN A 723 19.15 22.88 39.89
C ASN A 723 18.83 22.42 41.32
N ILE A 724 17.53 22.29 41.64
CA ILE A 724 17.01 21.65 42.85
C ILE A 724 16.06 20.54 42.40
N SER A 725 16.23 19.33 42.91
CA SER A 725 15.40 18.17 42.56
C SER A 725 15.23 17.21 43.74
N VAL A 726 14.06 16.57 43.85
CA VAL A 726 13.95 15.28 44.54
C VAL A 726 14.58 14.24 43.61
N ASN A 727 15.51 13.46 44.16
CA ASN A 727 16.41 12.62 43.37
C ASN A 727 16.67 11.31 44.09
N SER A 728 16.96 10.27 43.30
CA SER A 728 17.55 9.04 43.80
C SER A 728 18.92 8.81 43.15
N TYR A 729 19.80 8.12 43.85
CA TYR A 729 21.07 7.66 43.30
C TYR A 729 21.21 6.18 43.59
N ALA A 730 21.33 5.34 42.56
CA ALA A 730 21.37 3.88 42.73
C ALA A 730 22.68 3.29 42.20
N GLY A 731 23.37 2.45 42.97
CA GLY A 731 24.61 1.83 42.52
C GLY A 731 25.40 1.12 43.62
N ILE A 732 26.68 0.88 43.35
CA ILE A 732 27.60 0.21 44.27
C ILE A 732 28.22 1.21 45.25
N THR A 733 28.39 0.79 46.50
CA THR A 733 28.98 1.59 47.57
C THR A 733 29.99 0.75 48.36
N GLY A 734 31.02 1.41 48.87
CA GLY A 734 31.98 0.82 49.79
C GLY A 734 32.57 1.89 50.70
N GLY A 735 32.89 1.53 51.94
CA GLY A 735 33.30 2.54 52.92
C GLY A 735 33.64 2.00 54.29
N TYR A 736 33.73 2.92 55.23
CA TYR A 736 33.97 2.67 56.65
C TYR A 736 32.66 2.84 57.42
N GLU A 737 32.35 1.86 58.26
CA GLU A 737 31.18 1.81 59.11
C GLU A 737 31.64 1.88 60.57
N SER A 738 31.26 2.96 61.26
CA SER A 738 31.63 3.23 62.65
C SER A 738 30.42 3.06 63.57
N ILE A 739 30.61 2.26 64.62
CA ILE A 739 29.58 1.84 65.56
C ILE A 739 29.64 2.71 66.81
N LYS A 740 28.51 3.34 67.13
CA LYS A 740 28.43 4.25 68.26
C LYS A 740 28.59 3.47 69.58
N ASN A 741 29.48 3.96 70.44
CA ASN A 741 29.84 3.42 71.76
C ASN A 741 30.81 2.21 71.82
N ASN A 742 31.32 1.65 70.71
CA ASN A 742 32.43 0.67 70.80
C ASN A 742 33.36 0.65 69.56
N SER A 743 34.42 1.45 69.58
CA SER A 743 35.35 1.65 68.44
C SER A 743 36.23 0.46 68.06
N SER A 744 36.12 -0.67 68.76
CA SER A 744 36.76 -1.94 68.39
C SER A 744 36.01 -2.70 67.28
N GLU A 745 34.72 -2.37 67.08
CA GLU A 745 33.79 -3.09 66.21
C GLU A 745 33.64 -2.48 64.80
N ASP A 746 34.23 -1.29 64.60
CA ASP A 746 34.24 -0.56 63.33
C ASP A 746 34.84 -1.41 62.21
N SER A 747 34.30 -1.29 61.00
CA SER A 747 34.60 -2.21 59.90
C SER A 747 34.51 -1.55 58.53
N TYR A 748 35.21 -2.13 57.56
CA TYR A 748 34.98 -1.83 56.15
C TYR A 748 33.77 -2.63 55.64
N TYR A 749 32.98 -2.00 54.78
CA TYR A 749 31.79 -2.61 54.18
C TYR A 749 31.72 -2.36 52.68
N ALA A 750 30.98 -3.21 51.97
CA ALA A 750 30.59 -3.00 50.58
C ALA A 750 29.20 -3.57 50.29
N GLY A 751 28.56 -3.06 49.24
CA GLY A 751 27.26 -3.54 48.76
C GLY A 751 26.62 -2.54 47.81
N ILE A 752 25.30 -2.41 47.89
CA ILE A 752 24.53 -1.46 47.08
C ILE A 752 23.84 -0.39 47.93
N THR A 753 23.55 0.73 47.29
CA THR A 753 22.86 1.87 47.88
C THR A 753 21.85 2.40 46.86
N ALA A 754 20.67 2.77 47.33
CA ALA A 754 19.61 3.37 46.54
C ALA A 754 18.91 4.51 47.32
N PRO A 755 19.66 5.54 47.77
CA PRO A 755 19.11 6.66 48.50
C PRO A 755 18.15 7.53 47.69
N ILE A 756 17.18 8.10 48.40
CA ILE A 756 16.17 9.06 47.95
C ILE A 756 16.29 10.29 48.85
N GLY A 757 16.27 11.48 48.24
CA GLY A 757 16.55 12.73 48.94
C GLY A 757 16.46 13.97 48.08
N ILE A 758 16.92 15.10 48.60
CA ILE A 758 16.93 16.40 47.89
C ILE A 758 18.34 16.66 47.34
N SER A 759 18.45 16.82 46.03
CA SER A 759 19.68 17.16 45.30
C SER A 759 19.71 18.65 44.95
N LEU A 760 20.86 19.27 45.20
CA LEU A 760 21.21 20.67 44.91
C LEU A 760 22.42 20.65 43.98
N SER A 761 22.22 20.84 42.67
CA SER A 761 23.29 20.75 41.66
C SER A 761 23.75 22.13 41.20
N PHE A 762 25.07 22.29 41.04
CA PHE A 762 25.73 23.55 40.72
C PHE A 762 27.09 23.35 40.02
N MET A 763 27.69 24.46 39.59
CA MET A 763 29.02 24.51 38.93
C MET A 763 29.20 23.54 37.73
N PRO A 764 28.33 23.58 36.70
CA PRO A 764 28.55 22.80 35.48
C PRO A 764 29.84 23.24 34.76
N ARG A 765 30.87 22.40 34.80
CA ARG A 765 32.12 22.54 34.02
C ARG A 765 32.05 21.65 32.77
N ARG A 766 33.00 21.81 31.84
CA ARG A 766 33.04 21.09 30.54
C ARG A 766 32.90 19.55 30.66
N LEU A 767 33.30 18.97 31.79
CA LEU A 767 33.29 17.53 32.07
C LEU A 767 32.13 17.03 32.96
N GLY A 768 31.42 17.92 33.68
CA GLY A 768 30.36 17.52 34.63
C GLY A 768 29.96 18.61 35.63
N SER A 769 28.98 18.30 36.50
CA SER A 769 28.49 19.18 37.57
C SER A 769 28.65 18.55 38.96
N VAL A 770 28.61 19.37 40.01
CA VAL A 770 28.64 18.92 41.41
C VAL A 770 27.23 18.99 41.98
N SER A 771 26.85 17.99 42.79
CA SER A 771 25.60 17.96 43.53
C SER A 771 25.88 17.76 45.02
N LEU A 772 25.36 18.66 45.85
CA LEU A 772 25.10 18.36 47.26
C LEU A 772 23.78 17.57 47.32
N PHE A 773 23.68 16.58 48.20
CA PHE A 773 22.51 15.73 48.32
C PHE A 773 22.17 15.51 49.80
N LEU A 774 20.89 15.69 50.16
CA LEU A 774 20.37 15.45 51.50
C LEU A 774 19.53 14.18 51.46
N GLU A 775 20.07 13.10 52.00
CA GLU A 775 19.47 11.76 52.04
C GLU A 775 18.39 11.69 53.13
N LEU A 776 17.28 11.03 52.81
CA LEU A 776 16.16 10.81 53.74
C LEU A 776 15.90 9.30 53.95
N ILE A 777 16.01 8.51 52.89
CA ILE A 777 15.68 7.08 52.84
C ILE A 777 16.72 6.37 51.95
N ASP A 778 17.24 5.19 52.31
CA ASP A 778 18.11 4.37 51.45
C ASP A 778 17.65 2.91 51.37
N LEU A 779 17.08 2.56 50.22
CA LEU A 779 16.53 1.23 49.94
C LEU A 779 17.59 0.14 49.80
N GLY A 780 18.87 0.49 49.59
CA GLY A 780 19.99 -0.45 49.54
C GLY A 780 20.69 -0.67 50.89
N SER A 781 20.43 0.20 51.88
CA SER A 781 21.16 0.24 53.15
C SER A 781 21.27 -1.11 53.89
N LEU A 782 20.26 -1.97 53.76
CA LEU A 782 20.15 -3.28 54.41
C LEU A 782 21.02 -4.37 53.76
N VAL A 783 21.24 -4.34 52.45
CA VAL A 783 21.97 -5.38 51.70
C VAL A 783 23.48 -5.08 51.56
N ASN A 784 24.08 -4.60 52.64
CA ASN A 784 25.49 -4.19 52.72
C ASN A 784 26.29 -5.11 53.67
N THR A 785 27.29 -5.80 53.13
CA THR A 785 28.11 -6.81 53.80
C THR A 785 29.33 -6.19 54.49
N ARG A 786 29.66 -6.64 55.71
CA ARG A 786 30.84 -6.22 56.47
C ARG A 786 32.01 -7.16 56.21
N PHE A 787 33.25 -6.65 56.17
CA PHE A 787 34.45 -7.47 55.94
C PHE A 787 35.10 -8.04 57.23
N LYS A 788 34.34 -8.16 58.33
CA LYS A 788 34.84 -8.74 59.61
C LYS A 788 34.38 -10.18 59.90
N GLY A 789 33.45 -10.74 59.11
CA GLY A 789 32.97 -12.12 59.24
C GLY A 789 31.62 -12.29 59.95
N ASP A 790 31.02 -11.20 60.40
CA ASP A 790 29.78 -11.19 61.18
C ASP A 790 28.55 -11.61 60.34
N ASN A 791 27.70 -12.46 60.93
CA ASN A 791 26.36 -12.76 60.39
C ASN A 791 25.40 -11.62 60.73
N THR A 792 24.85 -10.94 59.71
CA THR A 792 23.82 -9.90 59.89
C THR A 792 22.44 -10.42 59.54
N THR A 793 21.65 -10.78 60.55
CA THR A 793 20.26 -11.24 60.39
C THR A 793 19.30 -10.06 60.52
N TYR A 794 18.22 -10.04 59.73
CA TYR A 794 17.15 -9.04 59.85
C TYR A 794 15.82 -9.72 60.21
N ALA A 795 15.45 -9.65 61.49
CA ALA A 795 14.12 -10.02 61.94
C ALA A 795 13.08 -8.98 61.47
N GLU A 796 12.09 -9.42 60.69
CA GLU A 796 10.94 -8.67 60.18
C GLU A 796 11.24 -7.30 59.55
N LEU A 797 11.32 -7.24 58.22
CA LEU A 797 11.49 -5.98 57.47
C LEU A 797 10.32 -5.01 57.70
N ARG A 798 10.59 -3.87 58.35
CA ARG A 798 9.62 -2.78 58.57
C ARG A 798 10.06 -1.49 57.85
N PHE A 799 9.15 -0.53 57.65
CA PHE A 799 9.43 0.67 56.84
C PHE A 799 10.53 1.56 57.44
N GLU A 800 10.61 1.61 58.76
CA GLU A 800 11.61 2.35 59.53
C GLU A 800 13.03 1.91 59.18
N HIS A 801 13.20 0.66 58.72
CA HIS A 801 14.48 0.07 58.35
C HIS A 801 15.16 0.74 57.15
N PHE A 802 14.45 1.60 56.43
CA PHE A 802 14.98 2.36 55.30
C PHE A 802 15.25 3.83 55.62
N LEU A 803 14.92 4.33 56.81
CA LEU A 803 15.12 5.75 57.20
C LEU A 803 16.59 6.02 57.55
N THR A 804 17.34 6.61 56.62
CA THR A 804 18.80 6.80 56.73
C THR A 804 19.23 8.26 56.49
N PRO A 805 18.90 9.20 57.38
CA PRO A 805 19.23 10.61 57.19
C PRO A 805 20.74 10.83 56.99
N GLY A 806 21.10 11.62 55.97
CA GLY A 806 22.50 11.77 55.57
C GLY A 806 22.77 12.92 54.60
N VAL A 807 24.05 13.08 54.25
CA VAL A 807 24.54 14.09 53.30
C VAL A 807 25.57 13.49 52.34
N GLY A 808 25.40 13.74 51.05
CA GLY A 808 26.28 13.29 49.98
C GLY A 808 26.83 14.45 49.14
N LEU A 809 28.06 14.27 48.63
CA LEU A 809 28.69 15.16 47.65
C LEU A 809 29.08 14.34 46.43
N PHE A 810 28.41 14.62 45.30
CA PHE A 810 28.47 13.80 44.10
C PHE A 810 28.92 14.60 42.87
N TYR A 811 29.86 14.03 42.11
CA TYR A 811 30.30 14.52 40.81
C TYR A 811 29.59 13.77 39.67
N ASN A 812 28.92 14.52 38.80
CA ASN A 812 27.93 14.06 37.84
C ASN A 812 28.51 14.28 36.42
N PHE A 813 28.99 13.24 35.76
CA PHE A 813 29.65 13.33 34.45
C PHE A 813 28.70 13.80 33.32
N ASN A 814 29.14 14.74 32.50
CA ASN A 814 28.29 15.49 31.56
C ASN A 814 27.54 14.63 30.49
N LYS A 815 28.12 13.49 30.07
CA LYS A 815 27.62 12.67 28.95
C LYS A 815 27.08 11.27 29.31
N THR A 816 27.02 10.91 30.59
CA THR A 816 26.61 9.58 31.06
C THR A 816 25.86 9.73 32.38
N PRO A 817 24.84 8.91 32.72
CA PRO A 817 24.17 8.98 34.02
C PRO A 817 25.06 8.56 35.19
N ILE A 818 26.25 8.00 34.92
CA ILE A 818 27.26 7.66 35.93
C ILE A 818 27.63 8.91 36.74
N THR A 819 27.83 8.66 38.03
CA THR A 819 28.10 9.64 39.07
C THR A 819 29.06 8.99 40.07
N ILE A 820 30.00 9.75 40.61
CA ILE A 820 30.89 9.29 41.69
C ILE A 820 30.87 10.27 42.85
N GLY A 821 31.12 9.81 44.06
CA GLY A 821 31.33 10.71 45.19
C GLY A 821 31.23 10.03 46.53
N ALA A 822 31.17 10.84 47.58
CA ALA A 822 31.15 10.40 48.96
C ALA A 822 29.81 10.74 49.64
N LYS A 823 29.34 9.88 50.53
CA LYS A 823 28.21 10.18 51.43
C LYS A 823 28.50 9.79 52.86
N TYR A 824 27.92 10.56 53.79
CA TYR A 824 27.81 10.23 55.20
C TYR A 824 26.34 10.04 55.53
N ASN A 825 25.94 8.88 56.04
CA ASN A 825 24.56 8.65 56.51
C ASN A 825 24.53 7.94 57.87
N TYR A 826 23.46 8.23 58.63
CA TYR A 826 23.19 7.71 59.95
C TYR A 826 22.04 6.70 59.88
N ILE A 827 22.21 5.56 60.54
CA ILE A 827 21.29 4.43 60.52
C ILE A 827 21.05 4.02 61.99
N SER A 828 19.84 4.25 62.50
CA SER A 828 19.55 4.08 63.92
C SER A 828 18.83 2.77 64.20
N ASN A 829 19.28 2.03 65.21
CA ASN A 829 18.61 0.85 65.79
C ASN A 829 18.27 -0.32 64.83
N LEU A 830 19.19 -0.73 63.94
CA LEU A 830 18.84 -1.61 62.80
C LEU A 830 19.69 -2.87 62.56
N ARG A 831 20.57 -3.27 63.48
CA ARG A 831 21.35 -4.53 63.36
C ARG A 831 21.55 -5.23 64.70
N GLU A 832 21.29 -6.53 64.72
CA GLU A 832 22.05 -7.48 65.52
C GLU A 832 23.41 -7.75 64.85
N ILE A 833 24.42 -8.03 65.66
CA ILE A 833 25.75 -8.42 65.21
C ILE A 833 26.27 -9.48 66.20
N GLU A 834 26.35 -10.74 65.76
CA GLU A 834 27.05 -11.78 66.52
C GLU A 834 28.58 -11.62 66.38
N TYR A 835 29.32 -11.89 67.46
CA TYR A 835 30.78 -11.87 67.46
C TYR A 835 31.33 -13.20 68.00
N THR A 836 32.28 -13.79 67.27
CA THR A 836 32.99 -14.99 67.68
C THR A 836 34.42 -14.63 68.09
N ASN A 837 34.71 -14.65 69.39
CA ASN A 837 36.07 -14.65 69.94
C ASN A 837 36.33 -15.99 70.64
N ASP A 838 37.59 -16.42 70.68
CA ASP A 838 38.07 -17.82 70.87
C ASP A 838 37.71 -18.57 72.18
N THR A 839 36.69 -18.15 72.96
CA THR A 839 36.01 -19.08 73.89
C THR A 839 34.59 -18.66 74.35
N THR A 840 34.07 -17.48 73.98
CA THR A 840 32.74 -17.03 74.43
C THR A 840 32.00 -16.17 73.40
N THR A 841 30.73 -16.52 73.16
CA THR A 841 29.76 -15.66 72.45
C THR A 841 29.15 -14.67 73.44
N VAL A 842 29.02 -13.40 73.04
CA VAL A 842 28.41 -12.33 73.85
C VAL A 842 27.02 -12.01 73.26
N PRO A 843 25.96 -11.86 74.07
CA PRO A 843 24.59 -11.71 73.56
C PRO A 843 24.31 -10.37 72.87
N GLU A 844 23.16 -10.36 72.18
CA GLU A 844 22.61 -9.29 71.34
C GLU A 844 22.71 -7.86 71.89
N GLY A 845 22.87 -6.90 70.98
CA GLY A 845 22.71 -5.49 71.28
C GLY A 845 22.36 -4.69 70.03
N ILE A 846 21.24 -3.96 70.07
CA ILE A 846 20.83 -3.01 69.03
C ILE A 846 21.80 -1.82 69.05
N LYS A 847 22.46 -1.52 67.92
CA LYS A 847 23.47 -0.44 67.83
C LYS A 847 23.13 0.60 66.76
N ASP A 848 23.41 1.86 67.07
CA ASP A 848 23.41 2.97 66.12
C ASP A 848 24.67 2.92 65.25
N VAL A 849 24.51 3.12 63.95
CA VAL A 849 25.56 2.99 62.94
C VAL A 849 25.71 4.29 62.16
N SER A 850 26.96 4.70 61.94
CA SER A 850 27.29 5.78 61.00
C SER A 850 28.22 5.25 59.91
N ARG A 851 27.98 5.66 58.66
CA ARG A 851 28.76 5.22 57.49
C ARG A 851 29.34 6.41 56.77
N LEU A 852 30.64 6.35 56.47
CA LEU A 852 31.28 7.20 55.46
C LEU A 852 31.66 6.31 54.28
N SER A 853 31.08 6.56 53.11
CA SER A 853 31.29 5.71 51.93
C SER A 853 31.54 6.47 50.64
N PHE A 854 32.28 5.82 49.75
CA PHE A 854 32.50 6.21 48.37
C PHE A 854 31.69 5.30 47.46
N SER A 855 31.04 5.88 46.44
CA SER A 855 30.06 5.16 45.63
C SER A 855 30.19 5.46 44.15
N ILE A 856 29.88 4.47 43.31
CA ILE A 856 29.69 4.62 41.86
C ILE A 856 28.20 4.41 41.58
N LEU A 857 27.54 5.48 41.14
CA LEU A 857 26.09 5.66 41.20
C LEU A 857 25.51 6.03 39.84
N ILE A 858 24.27 5.63 39.60
CA ILE A 858 23.40 6.08 38.52
C ILE A 858 22.48 7.15 39.10
N ASP A 859 22.44 8.32 38.46
CA ASP A 859 21.63 9.48 38.85
C ASP A 859 20.21 9.39 38.28
N ILE A 860 19.22 9.29 39.17
CA ILE A 860 17.81 9.06 38.86
C ILE A 860 17.00 10.26 39.37
N PRO A 861 16.80 11.33 38.58
CA PRO A 861 15.94 12.44 38.97
C PRO A 861 14.48 11.97 39.10
N LEU A 862 13.84 12.27 40.23
CA LEU A 862 12.46 11.87 40.51
C LEU A 862 11.46 13.02 40.28
N LEU A 863 11.84 14.24 40.69
CA LEU A 863 11.06 15.47 40.47
C LEU A 863 12.00 16.69 40.49
N THR A 864 12.02 17.50 39.43
CA THR A 864 12.71 18.80 39.47
C THR A 864 11.83 19.83 40.16
N LEU A 865 12.35 20.43 41.24
CA LEU A 865 11.67 21.48 42.00
C LEU A 865 12.01 22.88 41.46
N TYR A 866 13.24 23.08 40.98
CA TYR A 866 13.68 24.32 40.35
C TYR A 866 14.86 24.06 39.42
N SER A 867 14.93 24.76 38.29
CA SER A 867 16.08 24.67 37.37
C SER A 867 16.32 26.01 36.69
N LYS A 868 17.56 26.51 36.74
CA LYS A 868 17.93 27.76 36.07
C LYS A 868 18.39 27.44 34.65
N SER A 869 17.65 27.90 33.64
CA SER A 869 18.10 27.80 32.24
C SER A 869 19.37 28.63 32.01
N LYS A 870 20.16 28.25 31.02
CA LYS A 870 21.08 29.20 30.36
C LYS A 870 20.24 30.20 29.55
N LYS A 871 20.74 31.43 29.46
CA LYS A 871 20.49 32.33 28.34
C LYS A 871 21.58 32.10 27.30
#